data_AF-A0A428YN18-F1
#
_entry.id   AF-A0A428YN18-F1
#
_cell.length_a   1.000
_cell.length_b   1.000
_cell.length_c   1.000
_cell.angle_alpha   90.00
_cell.angle_beta   90.00
_cell.angle_gamma   90.00
#
_symmetry.space_group_name_H-M   'P 1'
#
loop_
_entity.id
_entity.type
_entity.pdbx_description
1 polymer ?
#
loop_
_entity_poly.entity_id
_entity_poly.type
_entity_poly.pdbx_seq_one_letter_code
_entity_poly.pdbx_strand_id
1 'polypeptide(L)'
;MRRVTWIRSATAILLAGVLAGCTSEPPAPPDSPDPPQPPAAARFQISYAGAASRLTGLDEAETQEQLRDWARFGLAARLGLDTARLRDAAYDTLPVRDAGFADLARQPTGPGRALPDGKGTLHVLVPRVDPHLNRAIGLQLDQYRTDSGADPDQVQIHRYEIDTGTQTIRLTTDPSARTADVRAAHGYVTMRVNDPQALADFLSRTHYLSTVELKGQDILASGWNWSAGAGAPVSPEDISVLQRGYLRSSGPRPGFSLDPGPPETKDDVLAVLQQLSPELADRILADRWGGSSFRSAGDVADHVLKALLFNDPVPAGLPVDRNQLWGLHSLIQGQGAYAQARYDGGLEGTGVGMTLFYTDLIAKDWVKGVGSGVPAKAVGGFVPDPDAVIPWSHCNSPGDTRGESGRLWFGQNDNAFAATGDRISIGAQSTRLFSRSDADGGKEIEPSFGFGRGLRWWDQHYQDVADYEPEYQRLDQIMRWSGVLDWLVAKTSARLPQLPDSSITSNLTFKDWYARNDKLREREQVLFVNPPSAKQESLLTKPSKVALACGFHSISGGVSLADRTGRFGGQNFDANLPGSIGRAGPVDAKSTFDVATGAGKKTDHTVGSAGKIDESRERTFTTTPDGAAEVRETATGKRVTPLGALKVWLSEAAPRLLKTVLKAGDGLVSVKVEVQAKDLGEFTARSQGDLVTLRWRRGFLDRARTFLESVQAKQPAAVKNDVLFRYDAPRGPPQYRVGAPDDPWVAITGEAPPAGTDLAFRLGSPGGTNGSAQFSFATMVGHPDVPSTQWVKFTPATGDQPVVLTASDAPPSSAVKVRVSSPDGKTTSTAYIVDGRVVVPAGDPVVGIRGTVSGAVFARNFPEITKALEDAKQDKDFRAVRVDDDAVAFVNTEEIRLAPAEHPWAARVLGALGPSATPYVPMLRLHGDLAHFIAKNELLDVPATQLRHGKLRDIDGYQYVYIRSTLAHVDGPILASTLDREMNVTIRETEVREPVRVGSLALEPEIRWDFGAQWSRLDGGDRGSRGGRIPLPNNNPAPVTTTAAPPSGAARPVRGDVVLLVCPDTGRPLEGCGQ
;
A
#
# COMPACT_ATOMS: atom_id res chain seq x y z
N MET A 1 -31.66 2.71 -49.32
CA MET A 1 -32.11 3.54 -50.45
C MET A 1 -32.56 4.91 -49.92
N ARG A 2 -32.04 6.00 -50.53
CA ARG A 2 -32.52 7.41 -50.62
C ARG A 2 -32.89 8.14 -49.31
N ARG A 3 -32.08 9.05 -48.75
CA ARG A 3 -31.70 10.44 -49.16
C ARG A 3 -32.87 11.41 -49.34
N VAL A 4 -32.80 12.59 -48.69
CA VAL A 4 -32.59 13.96 -49.26
C VAL A 4 -33.09 15.02 -48.24
N THR A 5 -32.27 15.78 -47.49
CA THR A 5 -31.60 17.11 -47.73
C THR A 5 -32.45 18.25 -48.28
N TRP A 6 -32.47 19.45 -47.66
CA TRP A 6 -32.45 20.83 -48.25
C TRP A 6 -32.23 21.84 -47.09
N ILE A 7 -31.57 23.02 -47.14
CA ILE A 7 -30.56 23.64 -48.02
C ILE A 7 -29.89 24.82 -47.26
N ARG A 8 -28.67 25.18 -47.71
CA ARG A 8 -27.73 26.23 -47.26
C ARG A 8 -28.02 27.63 -47.82
N SER A 9 -27.37 28.67 -47.26
CA SER A 9 -26.43 29.65 -47.89
C SER A 9 -26.52 31.01 -47.14
N ALA A 10 -25.49 31.69 -46.64
CA ALA A 10 -24.11 32.04 -47.03
C ALA A 10 -23.95 33.31 -47.92
N THR A 11 -22.96 34.14 -47.53
CA THR A 11 -22.19 35.20 -48.26
C THR A 11 -22.59 36.66 -47.96
N ALA A 12 -21.83 37.46 -47.16
CA ALA A 12 -20.64 38.31 -47.47
C ALA A 12 -20.99 39.53 -48.38
N ILE A 13 -20.53 40.79 -48.24
CA ILE A 13 -19.17 41.36 -48.04
C ILE A 13 -19.27 42.92 -48.02
N LEU A 14 -18.31 43.60 -47.35
CA LEU A 14 -17.79 45.00 -47.50
C LEU A 14 -18.72 46.21 -47.79
N LEU A 15 -18.63 47.24 -46.92
CA LEU A 15 -18.06 48.55 -47.32
C LEU A 15 -17.71 49.41 -46.09
N ALA A 16 -16.48 49.92 -46.06
CA ALA A 16 -16.02 50.94 -45.14
C ALA A 16 -16.33 52.34 -45.70
N GLY A 17 -16.56 53.33 -44.83
CA GLY A 17 -16.35 54.73 -45.19
C GLY A 17 -17.25 55.76 -44.50
N VAL A 18 -16.65 56.50 -43.58
CA VAL A 18 -16.99 57.88 -43.15
C VAL A 18 -18.24 58.03 -42.27
N LEU A 19 -18.01 58.36 -40.99
CA LEU A 19 -18.60 59.52 -40.32
C LEU A 19 -17.91 59.70 -38.96
N ALA A 20 -16.99 60.67 -38.91
CA ALA A 20 -16.49 61.24 -37.67
C ALA A 20 -17.48 62.34 -37.22
N GLY A 21 -17.83 62.37 -35.93
CA GLY A 21 -18.42 63.56 -35.32
C GLY A 21 -19.46 63.30 -34.23
N CYS A 22 -19.01 63.49 -32.98
CA CYS A 22 -19.78 63.91 -31.79
C CYS A 22 -20.76 62.94 -31.14
N THR A 23 -20.29 62.19 -30.14
CA THR A 23 -21.05 61.92 -28.90
C THR A 23 -20.07 61.78 -27.72
N SER A 24 -20.07 62.75 -26.80
CA SER A 24 -19.39 62.64 -25.51
C SER A 24 -20.17 61.73 -24.56
N GLU A 25 -19.56 60.63 -24.15
CA GLU A 25 -20.07 59.67 -23.17
C GLU A 25 -19.93 60.24 -21.74
N PRO A 26 -20.95 60.08 -20.86
CA PRO A 26 -20.86 60.52 -19.47
C PRO A 26 -19.87 59.64 -18.66
N PRO A 27 -19.20 60.19 -17.63
CA PRO A 27 -18.18 59.47 -16.87
C PRO A 27 -18.76 58.25 -16.14
N ALA A 28 -18.03 57.14 -16.23
CA ALA A 28 -18.36 55.88 -15.58
C ALA A 28 -18.44 56.04 -14.05
N PRO A 29 -19.40 55.36 -13.38
CA PRO A 29 -19.46 55.34 -11.92
C PRO A 29 -18.19 54.72 -11.32
N PRO A 30 -17.75 55.18 -10.14
CA PRO A 30 -16.52 54.70 -9.51
C PRO A 30 -16.60 53.19 -9.25
N ASP A 31 -15.52 52.50 -9.61
CA ASP A 31 -15.35 51.06 -9.45
C ASP A 31 -15.71 50.62 -8.02
N SER A 32 -16.64 49.68 -7.92
CA SER A 32 -16.88 48.97 -6.67
C SER A 32 -15.59 48.26 -6.26
N PRO A 33 -15.14 48.35 -5.00
CA PRO A 33 -13.92 47.68 -4.56
C PRO A 33 -14.05 46.18 -4.85
N ASP A 34 -13.07 45.63 -5.57
CA ASP A 34 -13.00 44.19 -5.84
C ASP A 34 -13.17 43.41 -4.52
N PRO A 35 -14.04 42.38 -4.49
CA PRO A 35 -14.17 41.55 -3.31
C PRO A 35 -12.78 40.99 -2.95
N PRO A 36 -12.40 41.01 -1.66
CA PRO A 36 -11.08 40.57 -1.23
C PRO A 36 -10.81 39.16 -1.75
N GLN A 37 -9.72 39.00 -2.49
CA GLN A 37 -9.28 37.69 -2.97
C GLN A 37 -9.12 36.74 -1.77
N PRO A 38 -9.70 35.53 -1.82
CA PRO A 38 -9.47 34.55 -0.77
C PRO A 38 -7.97 34.25 -0.66
N PRO A 39 -7.45 34.06 0.57
CA PRO A 39 -6.03 33.80 0.78
C PRO A 39 -5.58 32.56 -0.01
N ALA A 40 -4.39 32.64 -0.62
CA ALA A 40 -3.82 31.53 -1.36
C ALA A 40 -3.67 30.29 -0.45
N ALA A 41 -4.18 29.14 -0.91
CA ALA A 41 -4.09 27.88 -0.18
C ALA A 41 -2.62 27.53 0.10
N ALA A 42 -2.30 27.19 1.35
CA ALA A 42 -0.95 26.79 1.73
C ALA A 42 -0.53 25.51 0.99
N ARG A 43 0.69 25.49 0.46
CA ARG A 43 1.24 24.38 -0.31
C ARG A 43 2.56 23.93 0.28
N PHE A 44 2.78 22.62 0.29
CA PHE A 44 4.08 22.05 0.63
C PHE A 44 4.27 20.72 -0.12
N GLN A 45 5.50 20.26 -0.17
CA GLN A 45 5.89 19.05 -0.87
C GLN A 45 6.49 18.04 0.10
N ILE A 46 6.22 16.76 -0.13
CA ILE A 46 6.85 15.65 0.56
C ILE A 46 7.74 14.93 -0.45
N SER A 47 9.05 14.89 -0.23
CA SER A 47 9.96 14.03 -1.00
C SER A 47 10.07 12.68 -0.30
N TYR A 48 9.78 11.59 -1.02
CA TYR A 48 9.95 10.23 -0.52
C TYR A 48 11.15 9.50 -1.12
N ALA A 49 12.03 10.22 -1.82
CA ALA A 49 13.20 9.62 -2.46
C ALA A 49 14.09 8.82 -1.50
N GLY A 50 14.25 9.29 -0.26
CA GLY A 50 15.02 8.61 0.79
C GLY A 50 14.34 7.37 1.38
N ALA A 51 13.08 7.09 1.02
CA ALA A 51 12.34 5.91 1.44
C ALA A 51 11.96 4.99 0.25
N ALA A 52 12.18 5.44 -0.98
CA ALA A 52 11.68 4.81 -2.20
C ALA A 52 12.09 3.34 -2.36
N SER A 53 13.28 2.95 -1.90
CA SER A 53 13.73 1.56 -1.98
C SER A 53 12.85 0.59 -1.20
N ARG A 54 12.15 1.06 -0.15
CA ARG A 54 11.19 0.23 0.58
C ARG A 54 9.93 -0.09 -0.22
N LEU A 55 9.64 0.64 -1.31
CA LEU A 55 8.54 0.31 -2.21
C LEU A 55 8.85 -0.92 -3.08
N THR A 56 10.12 -1.31 -3.17
CA THR A 56 10.54 -2.49 -3.93
C THR A 56 9.88 -3.76 -3.39
N GLY A 57 9.24 -4.53 -4.27
CA GLY A 57 8.54 -5.78 -3.93
C GLY A 57 7.07 -5.59 -3.55
N LEU A 58 6.59 -4.36 -3.40
CA LEU A 58 5.16 -4.08 -3.36
C LEU A 58 4.59 -4.06 -4.79
N ASP A 59 3.35 -4.51 -4.95
CA ASP A 59 2.62 -4.26 -6.20
C ASP A 59 2.21 -2.78 -6.31
N GLU A 60 1.66 -2.39 -7.46
CA GLU A 60 1.30 -0.99 -7.73
C GLU A 60 0.25 -0.47 -6.74
N ALA A 61 -0.75 -1.28 -6.39
CA ALA A 61 -1.80 -0.89 -5.46
C ALA A 61 -1.22 -0.64 -4.06
N GLU A 62 -0.46 -1.59 -3.53
CA GLU A 62 0.19 -1.44 -2.21
C GLU A 62 1.24 -0.33 -2.19
N THR A 63 1.91 -0.07 -3.33
CA THR A 63 2.81 1.09 -3.48
C THR A 63 2.04 2.40 -3.30
N GLN A 64 0.89 2.55 -3.95
CA GLN A 64 0.06 3.75 -3.81
C GLN A 64 -0.45 3.91 -2.37
N GLU A 65 -0.87 2.82 -1.74
CA GLU A 65 -1.35 2.89 -0.36
C GLU A 65 -0.22 3.21 0.64
N GLN A 66 0.98 2.67 0.43
CA GLN A 66 2.17 2.98 1.22
C GLN A 66 2.54 4.46 1.11
N LEU A 67 2.45 5.06 -0.09
CA LEU A 67 2.71 6.48 -0.31
C LEU A 67 1.67 7.37 0.39
N ARG A 68 0.41 6.95 0.45
CA ARG A 68 -0.65 7.66 1.21
C ARG A 68 -0.42 7.59 2.72
N ASP A 69 0.02 6.43 3.23
CA ASP A 69 0.41 6.29 4.63
C ASP A 69 1.58 7.21 4.97
N TRP A 70 2.56 7.30 4.08
CA TRP A 70 3.69 8.22 4.20
C TRP A 70 3.30 9.70 4.09
N ALA A 71 2.33 10.05 3.24
CA ALA A 71 1.80 11.42 3.18
C ALA A 71 1.21 11.85 4.54
N ARG A 72 0.54 10.94 5.25
CA ARG A 72 0.01 11.19 6.60
C ARG A 72 1.13 11.47 7.61
N PHE A 73 2.21 10.68 7.63
CA PHE A 73 3.36 10.95 8.51
C PHE A 73 4.12 12.22 8.14
N GLY A 74 4.23 12.52 6.84
CA GLY A 74 4.83 13.78 6.38
C GLY A 74 3.99 14.99 6.79
N LEU A 75 2.66 14.89 6.76
CA LEU A 75 1.78 15.93 7.31
C LEU A 75 1.95 16.07 8.82
N ALA A 76 2.05 14.97 9.58
CA ALA A 76 2.31 15.01 11.02
C ALA A 76 3.62 15.77 11.34
N ALA A 77 4.68 15.54 10.56
CA ALA A 77 5.91 16.31 10.66
C ALA A 77 5.70 17.79 10.32
N ARG A 78 4.97 18.11 9.23
CA ARG A 78 4.68 19.51 8.83
C ARG A 78 3.89 20.27 9.89
N LEU A 79 2.96 19.60 10.58
CA LEU A 79 2.15 20.16 11.65
C LEU A 79 2.91 20.28 12.98
N GLY A 80 4.11 19.70 13.09
CA GLY A 80 4.90 19.69 14.31
C GLY A 80 4.21 18.96 15.46
N LEU A 81 3.57 17.83 15.17
CA LEU A 81 2.96 17.01 16.23
C LEU A 81 4.03 16.54 17.23
N ASP A 82 3.68 16.56 18.51
CA ASP A 82 4.50 15.95 19.56
C ASP A 82 4.31 14.43 19.60
N THR A 83 5.20 13.75 20.34
CA THR A 83 5.19 12.28 20.47
C THR A 83 3.85 11.73 20.96
N ALA A 84 3.19 12.39 21.93
CA ALA A 84 1.93 11.89 22.50
C ALA A 84 0.79 11.94 21.48
N ARG A 85 0.68 13.06 20.74
CA ARG A 85 -0.29 13.22 19.66
C ARG A 85 -0.03 12.25 18.52
N LEU A 86 1.23 12.05 18.12
CA LEU A 86 1.58 11.08 17.09
C LEU A 86 1.22 9.65 17.52
N ARG A 87 1.53 9.26 18.77
CA ARG A 87 1.15 7.95 19.32
C ARG A 87 -0.36 7.75 19.19
N ASP A 88 -1.16 8.68 19.70
CA ASP A 88 -2.62 8.54 19.71
C ASP A 88 -3.20 8.40 18.28
N ALA A 89 -2.62 9.15 17.33
CA ALA A 89 -3.03 9.12 15.93
C ALA A 89 -2.57 7.86 15.15
N ALA A 90 -1.50 7.19 15.58
CA ALA A 90 -0.81 6.18 14.77
C ALA A 90 -0.44 4.87 15.49
N TYR A 91 -0.80 4.67 16.76
CA TYR A 91 -0.37 3.50 17.55
C TYR A 91 -0.73 2.15 16.92
N ASP A 92 -1.81 2.10 16.16
CA ASP A 92 -2.35 0.92 15.49
C ASP A 92 -2.05 0.91 14.00
N THR A 93 -1.10 1.72 13.54
CA THR A 93 -0.67 1.78 12.13
C THR A 93 0.85 1.73 12.03
N LEU A 94 1.37 1.27 10.90
CA LEU A 94 2.81 1.19 10.66
C LEU A 94 3.25 2.17 9.56
N PRO A 95 4.49 2.66 9.59
CA PRO A 95 5.08 3.39 8.46
C PRO A 95 5.45 2.45 7.31
N VAL A 96 5.15 1.16 7.43
CA VAL A 96 5.53 0.11 6.47
C VAL A 96 4.39 -0.87 6.28
N ARG A 97 4.12 -1.21 5.02
CA ARG A 97 3.14 -2.22 4.63
C ARG A 97 3.79 -3.57 4.41
N ASP A 98 3.09 -4.58 4.90
CA ASP A 98 3.37 -5.99 4.68
C ASP A 98 2.10 -6.80 4.98
N ALA A 99 1.79 -7.78 4.14
CA ALA A 99 0.64 -8.67 4.35
C ALA A 99 0.73 -9.45 5.67
N GLY A 100 1.94 -9.62 6.23
CA GLY A 100 2.18 -10.21 7.55
C GLY A 100 1.75 -9.34 8.72
N PHE A 101 1.48 -8.06 8.50
CA PHE A 101 1.05 -7.12 9.55
C PHE A 101 -0.44 -6.74 9.46
N ALA A 102 -1.17 -7.20 8.44
CA ALA A 102 -2.55 -6.80 8.19
C ALA A 102 -3.52 -7.06 9.35
N ASP A 103 -3.22 -8.05 10.21
CA ASP A 103 -3.99 -8.38 11.40
C ASP A 103 -3.35 -7.88 12.71
N LEU A 104 -2.14 -7.33 12.64
CA LEU A 104 -1.42 -6.73 13.77
C LEU A 104 -1.68 -5.22 13.82
N ALA A 105 -1.47 -4.55 12.69
CA ALA A 105 -1.70 -3.12 12.50
C ALA A 105 -2.77 -2.87 11.44
N ARG A 106 -3.56 -1.81 11.61
CA ARG A 106 -4.46 -1.30 10.58
C ARG A 106 -3.62 -0.82 9.38
N GLN A 107 -4.02 -1.26 8.20
CA GLN A 107 -3.46 -0.85 6.90
C GLN A 107 -4.61 -0.26 6.06
N PRO A 108 -5.00 1.01 6.31
CA PRO A 108 -6.17 1.60 5.66
C PRO A 108 -6.00 1.64 4.14
N THR A 109 -6.98 1.19 3.37
CA THR A 109 -6.96 1.21 1.90
C THR A 109 -7.84 2.33 1.35
N GLY A 110 -7.67 2.63 0.07
CA GLY A 110 -8.43 3.65 -0.64
C GLY A 110 -7.78 5.03 -0.61
N PRO A 111 -8.43 6.02 -1.24
CA PRO A 111 -7.83 7.34 -1.48
C PRO A 111 -7.70 8.22 -0.23
N GLY A 112 -8.49 7.98 0.83
CA GLY A 112 -8.52 8.84 2.01
C GLY A 112 -7.53 8.43 3.12
N ARG A 113 -6.99 9.41 3.85
CA ARG A 113 -6.33 9.22 5.16
C ARG A 113 -6.78 10.27 6.16
N ALA A 114 -6.86 9.88 7.42
CA ALA A 114 -7.18 10.79 8.52
C ALA A 114 -6.00 10.93 9.50
N LEU A 115 -5.80 12.14 10.01
CA LEU A 115 -4.80 12.47 11.03
C LEU A 115 -5.42 13.45 12.05
N PRO A 116 -5.80 12.99 13.24
CA PRO A 116 -6.19 13.90 14.32
C PRO A 116 -4.95 14.61 14.88
N ASP A 117 -5.06 15.92 15.12
CA ASP A 117 -3.94 16.73 15.66
C ASP A 117 -3.93 16.83 17.20
N GLY A 118 -4.93 16.25 17.86
CA GLY A 118 -5.11 16.35 19.32
C GLY A 118 -5.47 17.76 19.82
N LYS A 119 -5.95 18.64 18.95
CA LYS A 119 -6.46 20.00 19.26
C LYS A 119 -7.89 20.20 18.74
N GLY A 120 -8.61 19.12 18.51
CA GLY A 120 -9.98 19.13 17.99
C GLY A 120 -10.08 19.21 16.46
N THR A 121 -8.96 19.21 15.73
CA THR A 121 -8.97 19.23 14.25
C THR A 121 -8.64 17.85 13.69
N LEU A 122 -9.47 17.39 12.74
CA LEU A 122 -9.17 16.24 11.92
C LEU A 122 -8.64 16.68 10.57
N HIS A 123 -7.39 16.32 10.28
CA HIS A 123 -6.81 16.52 8.96
C HIS A 123 -7.17 15.34 8.06
N VAL A 124 -7.85 15.62 6.95
CA VAL A 124 -8.30 14.62 5.98
C VAL A 124 -7.50 14.78 4.70
N LEU A 125 -6.66 13.79 4.38
CA LEU A 125 -5.90 13.74 3.14
C LEU A 125 -6.71 13.00 2.07
N VAL A 126 -6.84 13.59 0.89
CA VAL A 126 -7.55 13.03 -0.27
C VAL A 126 -6.83 13.38 -1.58
N PRO A 127 -6.95 12.58 -2.65
CA PRO A 127 -6.34 12.93 -3.93
C PRO A 127 -6.93 14.23 -4.46
N ARG A 128 -6.10 15.01 -5.14
CA ARG A 128 -6.54 16.22 -5.85
C ARG A 128 -7.56 15.89 -6.93
N VAL A 129 -7.41 14.74 -7.58
CA VAL A 129 -8.31 14.22 -8.60
C VAL A 129 -8.84 12.88 -8.11
N ASP A 130 -10.00 12.91 -7.44
CA ASP A 130 -10.73 11.71 -7.00
C ASP A 130 -12.15 11.78 -7.57
N PRO A 131 -12.58 10.81 -8.41
CA PRO A 131 -13.95 10.77 -8.93
C PRO A 131 -15.00 10.60 -7.82
N HIS A 132 -14.59 10.14 -6.65
CA HIS A 132 -15.42 9.89 -5.48
C HIS A 132 -15.01 10.74 -4.27
N LEU A 133 -14.48 11.96 -4.49
CA LEU A 133 -13.95 12.86 -3.45
C LEU A 133 -14.87 13.01 -2.22
N ASN A 134 -16.17 13.25 -2.44
CA ASN A 134 -17.13 13.43 -1.34
C ASN A 134 -17.28 12.17 -0.48
N ARG A 135 -17.23 10.99 -1.12
CA ARG A 135 -17.24 9.70 -0.43
C ARG A 135 -15.95 9.51 0.37
N ALA A 136 -14.79 9.76 -0.25
CA ALA A 136 -13.51 9.64 0.45
C ALA A 136 -13.48 10.47 1.73
N ILE A 137 -13.92 11.73 1.67
CA ILE A 137 -14.01 12.62 2.84
C ILE A 137 -15.00 12.07 3.88
N GLY A 138 -16.22 11.73 3.46
CA GLY A 138 -17.26 11.28 4.39
C GLY A 138 -16.94 9.96 5.09
N LEU A 139 -16.29 9.01 4.40
CA LEU A 139 -15.84 7.76 5.00
C LEU A 139 -14.77 7.99 6.08
N GLN A 140 -13.84 8.93 5.89
CA GLN A 140 -12.86 9.28 6.94
C GLN A 140 -13.53 9.90 8.17
N LEU A 141 -14.53 10.77 7.97
CA LEU A 141 -15.30 11.37 9.06
C LEU A 141 -16.11 10.33 9.84
N ASP A 142 -16.75 9.41 9.12
CA ASP A 142 -17.53 8.34 9.73
C ASP A 142 -16.65 7.35 10.49
N GLN A 143 -15.49 6.99 9.94
CA GLN A 143 -14.54 6.13 10.64
C GLN A 143 -14.02 6.82 11.91
N TYR A 144 -13.61 8.10 11.83
CA TYR A 144 -13.14 8.84 13.00
C TYR A 144 -14.19 8.91 14.11
N ARG A 145 -15.43 9.26 13.78
CA ARG A 145 -16.51 9.33 14.77
C ARG A 145 -16.81 7.98 15.38
N THR A 146 -16.78 6.92 14.58
CA THR A 146 -17.02 5.56 15.07
C THR A 146 -15.89 5.11 16.01
N ASP A 147 -14.64 5.46 15.70
CA ASP A 147 -13.48 5.13 16.54
C ASP A 147 -13.41 5.95 17.84
N SER A 148 -13.64 7.27 17.76
CA SER A 148 -13.48 8.21 18.88
C SER A 148 -14.75 8.41 19.72
N GLY A 149 -15.91 7.99 19.19
CA GLY A 149 -17.24 8.18 19.80
C GLY A 149 -17.89 9.54 19.52
N ALA A 150 -17.20 10.47 18.86
CA ALA A 150 -17.68 11.81 18.55
C ALA A 150 -17.08 12.37 17.25
N ASP A 151 -17.75 13.34 16.65
CA ASP A 151 -17.14 14.11 15.55
C ASP A 151 -16.01 15.02 16.09
N PRO A 152 -14.99 15.34 15.27
CA PRO A 152 -14.01 16.37 15.64
C PRO A 152 -14.70 17.75 15.65
N ASP A 153 -14.09 18.74 16.30
CA ASP A 153 -14.63 20.11 16.28
C ASP A 153 -14.50 20.74 14.88
N GLN A 154 -13.33 20.51 14.27
CA GLN A 154 -12.97 21.05 12.97
C GLN A 154 -12.40 19.98 12.04
N VAL A 155 -12.49 20.24 10.74
CA VAL A 155 -11.91 19.42 9.69
C VAL A 155 -11.10 20.31 8.77
N GLN A 156 -9.90 19.85 8.42
CA GLN A 156 -9.05 20.49 7.42
C GLN A 156 -8.73 19.50 6.31
N ILE A 157 -9.08 19.85 5.07
CA ILE A 157 -8.87 18.99 3.91
C ILE A 157 -7.50 19.30 3.29
N HIS A 158 -6.71 18.25 3.05
CA HIS A 158 -5.43 18.33 2.33
C HIS A 158 -5.53 17.52 1.04
N ARG A 159 -5.48 18.21 -0.10
CA ARG A 159 -5.46 17.56 -1.41
C ARG A 159 -4.04 17.19 -1.80
N TYR A 160 -3.82 15.92 -2.11
CA TYR A 160 -2.49 15.41 -2.49
C TYR A 160 -2.42 14.99 -3.96
N GLU A 161 -1.24 15.05 -4.54
CA GLU A 161 -0.90 14.55 -5.87
C GLU A 161 0.43 13.81 -5.79
N ILE A 162 0.45 12.54 -6.20
CA ILE A 162 1.64 11.67 -6.17
C ILE A 162 2.33 11.76 -7.53
N ASP A 163 3.60 12.16 -7.54
CA ASP A 163 4.44 12.25 -8.73
C ASP A 163 5.59 11.23 -8.60
N THR A 164 5.43 10.09 -9.28
CA THR A 164 6.39 8.98 -9.22
C THR A 164 7.68 9.27 -9.96
N GLY A 165 7.67 10.16 -10.95
CA GLY A 165 8.85 10.55 -11.72
C GLY A 165 9.82 11.39 -10.89
N THR A 166 9.29 12.31 -10.07
CA THR A 166 10.09 13.13 -9.15
C THR A 166 10.19 12.56 -7.75
N GLN A 167 9.47 11.47 -7.46
CA GLN A 167 9.37 10.85 -6.13
C GLN A 167 8.86 11.81 -5.06
N THR A 168 7.81 12.55 -5.39
CA THR A 168 7.23 13.56 -4.52
C THR A 168 5.72 13.43 -4.37
N ILE A 169 5.20 13.95 -3.26
CA ILE A 169 3.77 14.11 -3.00
C ILE A 169 3.54 15.59 -2.76
N ARG A 170 2.76 16.25 -3.61
CA ARG A 170 2.41 17.66 -3.46
C ARG A 170 1.13 17.78 -2.67
N LEU A 171 1.10 18.60 -1.62
CA LEU A 171 -0.10 18.84 -0.81
C LEU A 171 -0.56 20.29 -0.93
N THR A 172 -1.86 20.47 -1.10
CA THR A 172 -2.55 21.76 -1.01
C THR A 172 -3.55 21.70 0.13
N THR A 173 -3.50 22.70 1.00
CA THR A 173 -4.28 22.72 2.24
C THR A 173 -5.43 23.71 2.13
N ASP A 174 -6.65 23.22 2.36
CA ASP A 174 -7.83 24.07 2.47
C ASP A 174 -7.88 24.79 3.84
N PRO A 175 -8.66 25.87 3.95
CA PRO A 175 -9.03 26.42 5.25
C PRO A 175 -9.72 25.35 6.12
N SER A 176 -9.45 25.40 7.43
CA SER A 176 -10.19 24.60 8.41
C SER A 176 -11.64 25.07 8.48
N ALA A 177 -12.58 24.14 8.64
CA ALA A 177 -14.00 24.40 8.76
C ALA A 177 -14.63 23.54 9.86
N ARG A 178 -15.80 23.94 10.38
CA ARG A 178 -16.51 23.12 11.36
C ARG A 178 -16.97 21.82 10.72
N THR A 179 -16.92 20.72 11.47
CA THR A 179 -17.28 19.40 10.94
C THR A 179 -18.69 19.34 10.36
N ALA A 180 -19.66 20.01 11.00
CA ALA A 180 -21.03 20.07 10.50
C ALA A 180 -21.13 20.75 9.12
N ASP A 181 -20.36 21.81 8.89
CA ASP A 181 -20.35 22.53 7.62
C ASP A 181 -19.71 21.67 6.52
N VAL A 182 -18.62 20.95 6.84
CA VAL A 182 -17.97 20.00 5.92
C VAL A 182 -18.91 18.84 5.59
N ARG A 183 -19.53 18.21 6.59
CA ARG A 183 -20.54 17.16 6.39
C ARG A 183 -21.65 17.62 5.44
N ALA A 184 -22.25 18.79 5.71
CA ALA A 184 -23.31 19.34 4.86
C ALA A 184 -22.83 19.62 3.42
N ALA A 185 -21.64 20.22 3.26
CA ALA A 185 -21.05 20.50 1.94
C ALA A 185 -20.77 19.24 1.11
N HIS A 186 -20.58 18.09 1.77
CA HIS A 186 -20.30 16.79 1.13
C HIS A 186 -21.49 15.83 1.14
N GLY A 187 -22.72 16.35 1.34
CA GLY A 187 -23.97 15.60 1.12
C GLY A 187 -24.50 14.86 2.34
N TYR A 188 -24.07 15.20 3.56
CA TYR A 188 -24.62 14.62 4.78
C TYR A 188 -26.05 15.09 5.04
N VAL A 189 -26.95 14.16 5.36
CA VAL A 189 -28.36 14.41 5.62
C VAL A 189 -28.77 13.70 6.89
N THR A 190 -29.53 14.39 7.75
CA THR A 190 -30.16 13.82 8.94
C THR A 190 -31.67 14.03 8.86
N MET A 191 -32.45 12.97 9.08
CA MET A 191 -33.91 13.01 9.02
C MET A 191 -34.53 12.15 10.12
N ARG A 192 -35.73 12.52 10.57
CA ARG A 192 -36.60 11.62 11.33
C ARG A 192 -37.12 10.52 10.40
N VAL A 193 -37.20 9.29 10.88
CA VAL A 193 -37.65 8.12 10.10
C VAL A 193 -38.71 7.30 10.86
N ASN A 194 -39.55 7.99 11.64
CA ASN A 194 -40.55 7.38 12.53
C ASN A 194 -41.79 6.81 11.79
N ASP A 195 -42.04 7.23 10.56
CA ASP A 195 -43.18 6.77 9.75
C ASP A 195 -42.73 6.32 8.34
N PRO A 196 -43.55 5.52 7.63
CA PRO A 196 -43.15 4.93 6.35
C PRO A 196 -42.73 5.94 5.29
N GLN A 197 -43.38 7.11 5.22
CA GLN A 197 -43.05 8.13 4.23
C GLN A 197 -41.70 8.78 4.56
N ALA A 198 -41.47 9.10 5.84
CA ALA A 198 -40.22 9.69 6.27
C ALA A 198 -39.02 8.75 6.05
N LEU A 199 -39.19 7.44 6.28
CA LEU A 199 -38.17 6.44 5.96
C LEU A 199 -37.92 6.37 4.44
N ALA A 200 -38.99 6.35 3.63
CA ALA A 200 -38.86 6.34 2.17
C ALA A 200 -38.14 7.60 1.64
N ASP A 201 -38.48 8.78 2.16
CA ASP A 201 -37.85 10.04 1.80
C ASP A 201 -36.36 10.04 2.16
N PHE A 202 -35.99 9.50 3.34
CA PHE A 202 -34.58 9.37 3.75
C PHE A 202 -33.82 8.43 2.80
N LEU A 203 -34.36 7.25 2.50
CA LEU A 203 -33.74 6.29 1.59
C LEU A 203 -33.64 6.81 0.14
N SER A 204 -34.56 7.68 -0.30
CA SER A 204 -34.46 8.31 -1.62
C SER A 204 -33.40 9.42 -1.70
N ARG A 205 -33.03 10.01 -0.54
CA ARG A 205 -32.08 11.13 -0.44
C ARG A 205 -30.70 10.70 -0.01
N THR A 206 -30.53 9.47 0.45
CA THR A 206 -29.27 8.94 0.94
C THR A 206 -28.95 7.61 0.29
N HIS A 207 -27.68 7.40 0.00
CA HIS A 207 -27.17 6.17 -0.59
C HIS A 207 -26.25 5.41 0.38
N TYR A 208 -25.89 6.04 1.50
CA TYR A 208 -24.95 5.51 2.45
C TYR A 208 -25.36 5.81 3.89
N LEU A 209 -25.80 4.81 4.63
CA LEU A 209 -26.17 4.97 6.04
C LEU A 209 -24.93 5.21 6.91
N SER A 210 -25.02 6.18 7.82
CA SER A 210 -23.90 6.63 8.64
C SER A 210 -24.16 6.44 10.13
N THR A 211 -25.34 6.86 10.61
CA THR A 211 -25.75 6.68 12.02
C THR A 211 -27.26 6.52 12.15
N VAL A 212 -27.67 5.90 13.26
CA VAL A 212 -29.04 6.00 13.78
C VAL A 212 -29.00 6.38 15.26
N GLU A 213 -29.85 7.32 15.66
CA GLU A 213 -29.92 7.87 17.03
C GLU A 213 -31.39 7.92 17.50
N LEU A 214 -31.62 7.59 18.76
CA LEU A 214 -32.89 7.71 19.47
C LEU A 214 -32.90 8.99 20.29
N LYS A 215 -33.82 9.91 19.97
CA LYS A 215 -34.08 11.11 20.78
C LYS A 215 -35.48 11.02 21.37
N GLY A 216 -35.58 10.43 22.56
CA GLY A 216 -36.87 10.09 23.15
C GLY A 216 -37.57 9.01 22.33
N GLN A 217 -38.69 9.35 21.69
CA GLN A 217 -39.41 8.44 20.78
C GLN A 217 -39.02 8.65 19.30
N ASP A 218 -38.27 9.71 18.99
CA ASP A 218 -37.87 10.00 17.62
C ASP A 218 -36.68 9.12 17.21
N ILE A 219 -36.74 8.54 16.01
CA ILE A 219 -35.63 7.83 15.38
C ILE A 219 -35.03 8.76 14.33
N LEU A 220 -33.80 9.21 14.55
CA LEU A 220 -33.04 10.02 13.61
C LEU A 220 -32.06 9.13 12.84
N ALA A 221 -32.23 9.05 11.53
CA ALA A 221 -31.26 8.44 10.64
C ALA A 221 -30.41 9.53 9.98
N SER A 222 -29.10 9.28 9.89
CA SER A 222 -28.19 10.15 9.15
C SER A 222 -27.41 9.34 8.13
N GLY A 223 -27.18 9.92 6.95
CA GLY A 223 -26.52 9.27 5.84
C GLY A 223 -26.00 10.26 4.81
N TRP A 224 -25.36 9.75 3.77
CA TRP A 224 -24.74 10.55 2.72
C TRP A 224 -25.47 10.43 1.39
N ASN A 225 -25.55 11.55 0.70
CA ASN A 225 -26.03 11.66 -0.67
C ASN A 225 -24.86 11.85 -1.64
N TRP A 226 -24.28 10.75 -2.12
CA TRP A 226 -23.21 10.78 -3.12
C TRP A 226 -23.73 10.33 -4.48
N SER A 227 -23.46 11.13 -5.51
CA SER A 227 -23.99 10.93 -6.87
C SER A 227 -23.25 9.87 -7.71
N ALA A 228 -22.11 9.36 -7.25
CA ALA A 228 -21.22 8.51 -8.04
C ALA A 228 -21.37 7.02 -7.68
N GLY A 229 -21.65 6.19 -8.69
CA GLY A 229 -21.73 4.72 -8.60
C GLY A 229 -23.08 4.24 -8.10
N ALA A 230 -24.08 4.17 -8.99
CA ALA A 230 -25.44 3.75 -8.70
C ALA A 230 -25.54 2.26 -8.29
N GLY A 231 -25.02 1.92 -7.11
CA GLY A 231 -25.41 0.73 -6.36
C GLY A 231 -26.93 0.66 -6.26
N ALA A 232 -27.52 -0.53 -6.38
CA ALA A 232 -28.96 -0.70 -6.27
C ALA A 232 -29.41 -0.30 -4.84
N PRO A 233 -30.12 0.84 -4.67
CA PRO A 233 -30.38 1.41 -3.35
C PRO A 233 -31.24 0.47 -2.50
N VAL A 234 -31.08 0.56 -1.19
CA VAL A 234 -31.95 -0.16 -0.22
C VAL A 234 -33.30 0.56 -0.17
N SER A 235 -34.37 -0.20 -0.31
CA SER A 235 -35.75 0.29 -0.32
C SER A 235 -36.45 0.10 1.04
N PRO A 236 -37.60 0.75 1.28
CA PRO A 236 -38.43 0.48 2.47
C PRO A 236 -38.84 -1.00 2.59
N GLU A 237 -39.02 -1.68 1.45
CA GLU A 237 -39.30 -3.13 1.42
C GLU A 237 -38.12 -3.93 1.94
N ASP A 238 -36.89 -3.61 1.51
CA ASP A 238 -35.67 -4.27 2.00
C ASP A 238 -35.51 -4.09 3.53
N ILE A 239 -35.77 -2.89 4.07
CA ILE A 239 -35.77 -2.65 5.51
C ILE A 239 -36.82 -3.49 6.23
N SER A 240 -38.02 -3.60 5.65
CA SER A 240 -39.11 -4.41 6.21
C SER A 240 -38.77 -5.90 6.22
N VAL A 241 -38.16 -6.41 5.14
CA VAL A 241 -37.67 -7.79 5.03
C VAL A 241 -36.62 -8.09 6.11
N LEU A 242 -35.62 -7.22 6.25
CA LEU A 242 -34.58 -7.39 7.26
C LEU A 242 -35.16 -7.33 8.67
N GLN A 243 -35.98 -6.32 8.97
CA GLN A 243 -36.59 -6.15 10.29
C GLN A 243 -37.44 -7.36 10.69
N ARG A 244 -38.24 -7.90 9.75
CA ARG A 244 -39.00 -9.14 9.96
C ARG A 244 -38.09 -10.28 10.39
N GLY A 245 -36.94 -10.43 9.75
CA GLY A 245 -35.95 -11.44 10.09
C GLY A 245 -35.35 -11.27 11.50
N TYR A 246 -35.04 -10.05 11.91
CA TYR A 246 -34.51 -9.76 13.26
C TYR A 246 -35.55 -9.88 14.37
N LEU A 247 -36.84 -9.67 14.06
CA LEU A 247 -37.93 -9.80 15.02
C LEU A 247 -38.38 -11.24 15.29
N ARG A 248 -37.92 -12.22 14.50
CA ARG A 248 -38.20 -13.63 14.75
C ARG A 248 -37.58 -14.06 16.08
N SER A 249 -38.40 -14.62 16.97
CA SER A 249 -37.97 -15.11 18.28
C SER A 249 -37.26 -16.47 18.22
N SER A 250 -37.32 -17.17 17.08
CA SER A 250 -36.72 -18.48 16.86
C SER A 250 -36.20 -18.62 15.43
N GLY A 251 -35.21 -19.51 15.26
CA GLY A 251 -34.54 -19.75 13.98
C GLY A 251 -33.25 -18.94 13.82
N PRO A 252 -32.51 -19.18 12.71
CA PRO A 252 -31.28 -18.47 12.41
C PRO A 252 -31.55 -17.00 12.09
N ARG A 253 -30.58 -16.15 12.43
CA ARG A 253 -30.57 -14.73 12.05
C ARG A 253 -30.53 -14.59 10.51
N PRO A 254 -30.96 -13.44 9.96
CA PRO A 254 -30.89 -13.20 8.52
C PRO A 254 -29.52 -13.50 7.93
N GLY A 255 -29.50 -14.24 6.82
CA GLY A 255 -28.28 -14.70 6.19
C GLY A 255 -28.56 -15.58 4.98
N PHE A 256 -27.48 -15.99 4.33
CA PHE A 256 -27.51 -16.83 3.15
C PHE A 256 -26.31 -17.77 3.13
N SER A 257 -26.45 -18.95 2.55
CA SER A 257 -25.32 -19.85 2.26
C SER A 257 -25.61 -20.70 1.04
N LEU A 258 -24.57 -21.04 0.28
CA LEU A 258 -24.60 -22.18 -0.66
C LEU A 258 -23.98 -23.38 0.05
N ASP A 259 -24.85 -24.21 0.63
CA ASP A 259 -24.47 -25.40 1.39
C ASP A 259 -24.30 -26.61 0.44
N PRO A 260 -23.39 -27.56 0.71
CA PRO A 260 -23.33 -28.82 -0.04
C PRO A 260 -24.68 -29.56 0.01
N GLY A 261 -25.10 -30.12 -1.13
CA GLY A 261 -26.32 -30.93 -1.21
C GLY A 261 -26.27 -32.21 -0.34
N PRO A 262 -27.43 -32.76 0.07
CA PRO A 262 -27.48 -34.02 0.83
C PRO A 262 -26.90 -35.20 0.03
N PRO A 263 -26.36 -36.25 0.69
CA PRO A 263 -25.78 -37.41 0.02
C PRO A 263 -26.82 -38.13 -0.85
N GLU A 264 -26.45 -38.36 -2.10
CA GLU A 264 -27.39 -38.37 -3.23
C GLU A 264 -27.87 -39.79 -3.60
N THR A 265 -29.18 -39.93 -3.84
CA THR A 265 -29.75 -41.12 -4.46
C THR A 265 -29.27 -41.26 -5.90
N LYS A 266 -29.49 -42.41 -6.55
CA LYS A 266 -29.15 -42.59 -7.97
C LYS A 266 -29.76 -41.49 -8.85
N ASP A 267 -31.03 -41.14 -8.60
CA ASP A 267 -31.76 -40.16 -9.39
C ASP A 267 -31.23 -38.73 -9.19
N ASP A 268 -30.79 -38.41 -7.96
CA ASP A 268 -30.09 -37.14 -7.68
C ASP A 268 -28.78 -37.06 -8.46
N VAL A 269 -27.95 -38.12 -8.39
CA VAL A 269 -26.67 -38.20 -9.09
C VAL A 269 -26.86 -38.02 -10.59
N LEU A 270 -27.86 -38.66 -11.20
CA LEU A 270 -28.12 -38.55 -12.64
C LEU A 270 -28.75 -37.20 -13.04
N ALA A 271 -29.49 -36.55 -12.15
CA ALA A 271 -30.01 -35.20 -12.39
C ALA A 271 -28.89 -34.15 -12.41
N VAL A 272 -27.86 -34.36 -11.60
CA VAL A 272 -26.69 -33.48 -11.45
C VAL A 272 -25.61 -33.80 -12.50
N LEU A 273 -25.31 -35.08 -12.70
CA LEU A 273 -24.26 -35.61 -13.58
C LEU A 273 -24.89 -36.29 -14.80
N GLN A 274 -25.55 -35.50 -15.65
CA GLN A 274 -26.37 -35.97 -16.77
C GLN A 274 -25.64 -36.88 -17.78
N GLN A 275 -24.31 -36.79 -17.85
CA GLN A 275 -23.49 -37.61 -18.75
C GLN A 275 -22.90 -38.88 -18.08
N LEU A 276 -23.10 -39.06 -16.77
CA LEU A 276 -22.64 -40.24 -16.06
C LEU A 276 -23.52 -41.44 -16.42
N SER A 277 -22.91 -42.61 -16.68
CA SER A 277 -23.72 -43.79 -16.97
C SER A 277 -24.51 -44.25 -15.72
N PRO A 278 -25.77 -44.71 -15.87
CA PRO A 278 -26.57 -45.22 -14.76
C PRO A 278 -25.89 -46.37 -14.00
N GLU A 279 -25.15 -47.22 -14.70
CA GLU A 279 -24.40 -48.31 -14.09
C GLU A 279 -23.26 -47.80 -13.22
N LEU A 280 -22.56 -46.75 -13.65
CA LEU A 280 -21.46 -46.20 -12.87
C LEU A 280 -21.96 -45.42 -11.64
N ALA A 281 -23.10 -44.72 -11.77
CA ALA A 281 -23.77 -44.09 -10.64
C ALA A 281 -24.11 -45.12 -9.54
N ASP A 282 -24.72 -46.25 -9.90
CA ASP A 282 -25.02 -47.34 -8.95
C ASP A 282 -23.76 -47.87 -8.26
N ARG A 283 -22.67 -48.01 -9.01
CA ARG A 283 -21.41 -48.57 -8.51
C ARG A 283 -20.70 -47.62 -7.55
N ILE A 284 -20.72 -46.31 -7.83
CA ILE A 284 -20.18 -45.28 -6.95
C ILE A 284 -20.95 -45.26 -5.63
N LEU A 285 -22.29 -45.23 -5.69
CA LEU A 285 -23.13 -45.17 -4.50
C LEU A 285 -23.07 -46.44 -3.65
N ALA A 286 -22.95 -47.61 -4.29
CA ALA A 286 -22.88 -48.90 -3.60
C ALA A 286 -21.45 -49.35 -3.24
N ASP A 287 -20.42 -48.62 -3.69
CA ASP A 287 -19.00 -49.00 -3.67
C ASP A 287 -18.73 -50.43 -4.20
N ARG A 288 -19.26 -50.76 -5.39
CA ARG A 288 -19.20 -52.11 -6.00
C ARG A 288 -18.57 -52.09 -7.40
N TRP A 289 -17.30 -52.49 -7.49
CA TRP A 289 -16.51 -52.34 -8.71
C TRP A 289 -16.40 -53.60 -9.60
N GLY A 290 -16.97 -54.74 -9.18
CA GLY A 290 -16.92 -55.99 -9.95
C GLY A 290 -17.53 -55.87 -11.35
N GLY A 291 -16.76 -56.15 -12.41
CA GLY A 291 -17.20 -56.04 -13.81
C GLY A 291 -17.22 -54.62 -14.38
N SER A 292 -16.66 -53.65 -13.66
CA SER A 292 -16.42 -52.28 -14.16
C SER A 292 -15.09 -52.20 -14.91
N SER A 293 -14.93 -51.20 -15.79
CA SER A 293 -13.62 -50.80 -16.34
C SER A 293 -12.71 -50.14 -15.29
N PHE A 294 -13.28 -49.74 -14.15
CA PHE A 294 -12.58 -49.13 -13.03
C PHE A 294 -12.45 -50.11 -11.86
N ARG A 295 -11.31 -50.06 -11.17
CA ARG A 295 -10.97 -50.99 -10.08
C ARG A 295 -11.55 -50.56 -8.72
N SER A 296 -11.77 -49.26 -8.53
CA SER A 296 -12.24 -48.67 -7.28
C SER A 296 -12.76 -47.25 -7.50
N ALA A 297 -13.36 -46.66 -6.45
CA ALA A 297 -13.71 -45.23 -6.44
C ALA A 297 -12.46 -44.35 -6.62
N GLY A 298 -11.34 -44.75 -6.00
CA GLY A 298 -10.05 -44.07 -6.17
C GLY A 298 -9.52 -44.12 -7.61
N ASP A 299 -9.75 -45.21 -8.34
CA ASP A 299 -9.38 -45.34 -9.75
C ASP A 299 -10.19 -44.37 -10.63
N VAL A 300 -11.50 -44.22 -10.35
CA VAL A 300 -12.33 -43.19 -11.00
C VAL A 300 -11.82 -41.80 -10.65
N ALA A 301 -11.54 -41.52 -9.36
CA ALA A 301 -11.01 -40.22 -8.93
C ALA A 301 -9.70 -39.85 -9.63
N ASP A 302 -8.78 -40.80 -9.79
CA ASP A 302 -7.51 -40.60 -10.49
C ASP A 302 -7.72 -40.24 -11.97
N HIS A 303 -8.63 -40.93 -12.66
CA HIS A 303 -8.98 -40.61 -14.05
C HIS A 303 -9.64 -39.25 -14.18
N VAL A 304 -10.54 -38.90 -13.25
CA VAL A 304 -11.20 -37.60 -13.20
C VAL A 304 -10.17 -36.49 -12.94
N LEU A 305 -9.27 -36.65 -11.98
CA LEU A 305 -8.21 -35.69 -11.68
C LEU A 305 -7.27 -35.53 -12.87
N LYS A 306 -6.91 -36.60 -13.56
CA LYS A 306 -6.08 -36.53 -14.77
C LYS A 306 -6.76 -35.75 -15.90
N ALA A 307 -8.04 -35.99 -16.13
CA ALA A 307 -8.82 -35.23 -17.10
C ALA A 307 -8.92 -33.74 -16.69
N LEU A 308 -9.17 -33.46 -15.42
CA LEU A 308 -9.31 -32.09 -14.90
C LEU A 308 -8.01 -31.29 -14.91
N LEU A 309 -6.88 -31.91 -14.54
CA LEU A 309 -5.58 -31.26 -14.31
C LEU A 309 -4.62 -31.35 -15.50
N PHE A 310 -4.64 -32.46 -16.23
CA PHE A 310 -3.69 -32.72 -17.31
C PHE A 310 -4.34 -32.75 -18.70
N ASN A 311 -5.65 -32.52 -18.79
CA ASN A 311 -6.44 -32.64 -20.02
C ASN A 311 -6.31 -34.04 -20.66
N ASP A 312 -6.09 -35.07 -19.83
CA ASP A 312 -6.07 -36.46 -20.31
C ASP A 312 -7.45 -36.84 -20.89
N PRO A 313 -7.50 -37.75 -21.88
CA PRO A 313 -8.76 -38.23 -22.44
C PRO A 313 -9.67 -38.84 -21.36
N VAL A 314 -10.93 -38.42 -21.35
CA VAL A 314 -11.95 -38.94 -20.42
C VAL A 314 -12.35 -40.37 -20.82
N PRO A 315 -12.20 -41.37 -19.93
CA PRO A 315 -12.68 -42.73 -20.18
C PRO A 315 -14.20 -42.81 -20.45
N ALA A 316 -14.61 -43.79 -21.25
CA ALA A 316 -16.03 -44.00 -21.55
C ALA A 316 -16.88 -44.22 -20.28
N GLY A 317 -18.04 -43.60 -20.22
CA GLY A 317 -18.97 -43.67 -19.09
C GLY A 317 -18.82 -42.57 -18.04
N LEU A 318 -17.73 -41.77 -18.10
CA LEU A 318 -17.59 -40.55 -17.31
C LEU A 318 -18.09 -39.32 -18.09
N PRO A 319 -18.55 -38.25 -17.40
CA PRO A 319 -18.86 -36.97 -18.03
C PRO A 319 -17.65 -36.37 -18.75
N VAL A 320 -17.84 -35.76 -19.91
CA VAL A 320 -16.79 -34.97 -20.58
C VAL A 320 -16.82 -33.50 -20.20
N ASP A 321 -17.94 -33.02 -19.68
CA ASP A 321 -18.06 -31.66 -19.15
C ASP A 321 -17.22 -31.50 -17.87
N ARG A 322 -16.40 -30.44 -17.83
CA ARG A 322 -15.47 -30.15 -16.72
C ARG A 322 -16.20 -29.94 -15.38
N ASN A 323 -17.38 -29.31 -15.39
CA ASN A 323 -18.15 -29.05 -14.16
C ASN A 323 -18.79 -30.33 -13.63
N GLN A 324 -19.29 -31.20 -14.53
CA GLN A 324 -19.79 -32.52 -14.15
C GLN A 324 -18.66 -33.45 -13.66
N LEU A 325 -17.48 -33.41 -14.27
CA LEU A 325 -16.30 -34.12 -13.75
C LEU A 325 -15.94 -33.66 -12.33
N TRP A 326 -16.04 -32.35 -12.07
CA TRP A 326 -15.83 -31.82 -10.72
C TRP A 326 -16.90 -32.26 -9.72
N GLY A 327 -18.18 -32.24 -10.12
CA GLY A 327 -19.27 -32.77 -9.30
C GLY A 327 -19.09 -34.26 -8.99
N LEU A 328 -18.65 -35.04 -9.98
CA LEU A 328 -18.32 -36.45 -9.82
C LEU A 328 -17.14 -36.66 -8.85
N HIS A 329 -16.08 -35.87 -8.99
CA HIS A 329 -14.95 -35.92 -8.05
C HIS A 329 -15.41 -35.63 -6.62
N SER A 330 -16.23 -34.59 -6.44
CA SER A 330 -16.79 -34.21 -5.13
C SER A 330 -17.60 -35.35 -4.53
N LEU A 331 -18.49 -35.98 -5.32
CA LEU A 331 -19.27 -37.16 -4.92
C LEU A 331 -18.39 -38.31 -4.44
N ILE A 332 -17.32 -38.64 -5.19
CA ILE A 332 -16.38 -39.72 -4.84
C ILE A 332 -15.63 -39.43 -3.53
N GLN A 333 -15.34 -38.16 -3.25
CA GLN A 333 -14.72 -37.73 -1.98
C GLN A 333 -15.73 -37.65 -0.82
N GLY A 334 -16.97 -38.09 -1.02
CA GLY A 334 -18.03 -38.01 -0.01
C GLY A 334 -18.54 -36.57 0.24
N GLN A 335 -18.30 -35.67 -0.69
CA GLN A 335 -18.82 -34.30 -0.69
C GLN A 335 -20.09 -34.23 -1.56
N GLY A 336 -20.93 -33.20 -1.38
CA GLY A 336 -22.10 -32.99 -2.24
C GLY A 336 -21.70 -32.68 -3.68
N ALA A 337 -22.39 -33.28 -4.67
CA ALA A 337 -22.06 -33.07 -6.09
C ALA A 337 -22.53 -31.69 -6.61
N TYR A 338 -23.45 -31.06 -5.88
CA TYR A 338 -23.99 -29.73 -6.12
C TYR A 338 -24.05 -28.90 -4.83
N ALA A 339 -24.28 -27.60 -4.97
CA ALA A 339 -24.59 -26.70 -3.88
C ALA A 339 -26.06 -26.30 -3.91
N GLN A 340 -26.68 -26.18 -2.73
CA GLN A 340 -28.07 -25.83 -2.53
C GLN A 340 -28.16 -24.52 -1.73
N ALA A 341 -29.06 -23.63 -2.15
CA ALA A 341 -29.31 -22.38 -1.45
C ALA A 341 -29.97 -22.60 -0.08
N ARG A 342 -29.44 -21.93 0.95
CA ARG A 342 -30.08 -21.78 2.27
C ARG A 342 -30.31 -20.31 2.54
N TYR A 343 -31.59 -19.95 2.73
CA TYR A 343 -32.00 -18.60 3.12
C TYR A 343 -32.42 -18.59 4.59
N ASP A 344 -31.72 -17.80 5.40
CA ASP A 344 -31.99 -17.66 6.83
C ASP A 344 -32.79 -16.38 7.11
N GLY A 345 -33.56 -16.31 8.20
CA GLY A 345 -34.34 -15.12 8.57
C GLY A 345 -35.52 -14.75 7.66
N GLY A 346 -35.95 -15.63 6.74
CA GLY A 346 -37.09 -15.37 5.86
C GLY A 346 -36.78 -14.45 4.68
N LEU A 347 -35.55 -14.57 4.16
CA LEU A 347 -35.05 -13.87 2.98
C LEU A 347 -35.38 -14.57 1.66
N GLU A 348 -35.87 -15.81 1.71
CA GLU A 348 -36.26 -16.59 0.53
C GLU A 348 -37.25 -15.80 -0.35
N GLY A 349 -36.95 -15.74 -1.65
CA GLY A 349 -37.79 -15.06 -2.63
C GLY A 349 -37.82 -13.53 -2.57
N THR A 350 -36.99 -12.90 -1.73
CA THR A 350 -36.92 -11.44 -1.57
C THR A 350 -35.73 -10.84 -2.34
N GLY A 351 -35.79 -9.54 -2.66
CA GLY A 351 -34.68 -8.83 -3.30
C GLY A 351 -33.37 -8.88 -2.48
N VAL A 352 -33.46 -8.76 -1.15
CA VAL A 352 -32.32 -8.94 -0.24
C VAL A 352 -31.71 -10.34 -0.38
N GLY A 353 -32.54 -11.39 -0.35
CA GLY A 353 -32.09 -12.78 -0.52
C GLY A 353 -31.35 -13.00 -1.84
N MET A 354 -31.85 -12.41 -2.94
CA MET A 354 -31.19 -12.49 -4.25
C MET A 354 -29.82 -11.80 -4.29
N THR A 355 -29.68 -10.63 -3.67
CA THR A 355 -28.39 -9.94 -3.54
C THR A 355 -27.40 -10.78 -2.72
N LEU A 356 -27.84 -11.40 -1.61
CA LEU A 356 -26.96 -12.25 -0.81
C LEU A 356 -26.53 -13.51 -1.57
N PHE A 357 -27.45 -14.12 -2.33
CA PHE A 357 -27.13 -15.22 -3.24
C PHE A 357 -26.07 -14.82 -4.24
N TYR A 358 -26.33 -13.72 -4.96
CA TYR A 358 -25.46 -13.22 -6.01
C TYR A 358 -24.04 -12.96 -5.50
N THR A 359 -23.92 -12.17 -4.45
CA THR A 359 -22.62 -11.75 -3.91
C THR A 359 -21.80 -12.93 -3.35
N ASP A 360 -22.44 -13.91 -2.74
CA ASP A 360 -21.77 -15.14 -2.31
C ASP A 360 -21.28 -15.99 -3.50
N LEU A 361 -22.15 -16.24 -4.48
CA LEU A 361 -21.79 -17.03 -5.67
C LEU A 361 -20.65 -16.38 -6.45
N ILE A 362 -20.76 -15.07 -6.71
CA ILE A 362 -19.79 -14.34 -7.53
C ILE A 362 -18.44 -14.22 -6.82
N ALA A 363 -18.41 -14.03 -5.50
CA ALA A 363 -17.16 -14.02 -4.75
C ALA A 363 -16.42 -15.36 -4.91
N LYS A 364 -17.13 -16.48 -4.81
CA LYS A 364 -16.55 -17.82 -5.01
C LYS A 364 -16.06 -18.02 -6.44
N ASP A 365 -16.84 -17.64 -7.44
CA ASP A 365 -16.46 -17.80 -8.85
C ASP A 365 -15.23 -16.93 -9.18
N TRP A 366 -15.21 -15.65 -8.76
CA TRP A 366 -14.10 -14.75 -9.04
C TRP A 366 -12.79 -15.13 -8.36
N VAL A 367 -12.85 -15.58 -7.10
CA VAL A 367 -11.66 -16.07 -6.38
C VAL A 367 -11.11 -17.32 -7.09
N LYS A 368 -11.98 -18.18 -7.63
CA LYS A 368 -11.60 -19.33 -8.47
C LYS A 368 -11.16 -18.95 -9.88
N GLY A 369 -11.15 -17.66 -10.23
CA GLY A 369 -10.79 -17.15 -11.56
C GLY A 369 -11.76 -17.58 -12.65
N VAL A 370 -13.03 -17.84 -12.28
CA VAL A 370 -14.12 -18.26 -13.15
C VAL A 370 -15.11 -17.10 -13.30
N GLY A 371 -15.69 -17.00 -14.50
CA GLY A 371 -16.66 -15.95 -14.83
C GLY A 371 -16.13 -14.97 -15.87
N SER A 372 -17.07 -14.25 -16.47
CA SER A 372 -16.82 -13.24 -17.48
C SER A 372 -16.54 -11.86 -16.87
N GLY A 373 -16.95 -11.65 -15.61
CA GLY A 373 -16.85 -10.40 -14.87
C GLY A 373 -15.69 -10.33 -13.88
N VAL A 374 -14.73 -11.27 -13.91
CA VAL A 374 -13.60 -11.25 -12.97
C VAL A 374 -12.86 -9.91 -13.04
N PRO A 375 -12.72 -9.16 -11.93
CA PRO A 375 -12.31 -7.76 -11.97
C PRO A 375 -10.80 -7.54 -12.17
N ALA A 376 -10.00 -8.60 -12.35
CA ALA A 376 -8.53 -8.55 -12.38
C ALA A 376 -7.90 -7.48 -13.31
N LYS A 377 -8.61 -7.07 -14.37
CA LYS A 377 -8.16 -5.98 -15.27
C LYS A 377 -8.73 -4.61 -14.93
N ALA A 378 -9.89 -4.55 -14.28
CA ALA A 378 -10.64 -3.34 -14.02
C ALA A 378 -10.37 -2.77 -12.61
N VAL A 379 -10.09 -3.67 -11.66
CA VAL A 379 -9.74 -3.35 -10.28
C VAL A 379 -8.26 -3.73 -10.11
N GLY A 380 -7.40 -2.71 -10.11
CA GLY A 380 -5.95 -2.90 -10.00
C GLY A 380 -5.57 -3.61 -8.70
N GLY A 381 -4.68 -4.60 -8.79
CA GLY A 381 -4.20 -5.37 -7.64
C GLY A 381 -4.99 -6.66 -7.37
N PHE A 382 -6.24 -6.80 -7.84
CA PHE A 382 -6.91 -8.08 -7.66
C PHE A 382 -6.30 -9.16 -8.59
N VAL A 383 -5.91 -10.28 -8.00
CA VAL A 383 -5.45 -11.47 -8.70
C VAL A 383 -6.25 -12.67 -8.20
N PRO A 384 -7.02 -13.38 -9.06
CA PRO A 384 -7.68 -14.63 -8.70
C PRO A 384 -6.68 -15.66 -8.16
N ASP A 385 -7.10 -16.52 -7.24
CA ASP A 385 -6.19 -17.48 -6.59
C ASP A 385 -5.42 -18.38 -7.58
N PRO A 386 -6.02 -18.89 -8.68
CA PRO A 386 -5.28 -19.69 -9.66
C PRO A 386 -4.19 -18.92 -10.43
N ASP A 387 -4.35 -17.60 -10.55
CA ASP A 387 -3.40 -16.71 -11.22
C ASP A 387 -2.40 -16.10 -10.21
N ALA A 388 -2.65 -16.27 -8.90
CA ALA A 388 -1.84 -15.72 -7.85
C ALA A 388 -0.52 -16.48 -7.71
N VAL A 389 0.60 -15.76 -7.84
CA VAL A 389 1.92 -16.35 -7.57
C VAL A 389 2.05 -16.68 -6.09
N ILE A 390 2.08 -17.97 -5.77
CA ILE A 390 2.36 -18.47 -4.41
C ILE A 390 3.88 -18.64 -4.29
N PRO A 391 4.56 -17.92 -3.38
CA PRO A 391 5.97 -18.16 -3.16
C PRO A 391 6.18 -19.60 -2.68
N TRP A 392 7.21 -20.27 -3.18
CA TRP A 392 7.45 -21.69 -2.89
C TRP A 392 7.56 -21.98 -1.39
N SER A 393 8.08 -21.06 -0.58
CA SER A 393 8.11 -21.19 0.89
C SER A 393 6.75 -21.28 1.54
N HIS A 394 5.66 -20.95 0.85
CA HIS A 394 4.30 -21.07 1.35
C HIS A 394 3.58 -22.35 0.90
N CYS A 395 4.14 -23.09 -0.05
CA CYS A 395 3.55 -24.34 -0.51
C CYS A 395 3.62 -25.44 0.56
N ASN A 396 2.71 -26.40 0.43
CA ASN A 396 2.69 -27.60 1.26
C ASN A 396 3.86 -28.52 0.89
N SER A 397 4.20 -29.44 1.79
CA SER A 397 5.28 -30.40 1.55
C SER A 397 4.93 -31.36 0.41
N PRO A 398 5.93 -31.92 -0.31
CA PRO A 398 5.71 -32.82 -1.47
C PRO A 398 4.75 -34.00 -1.26
N GLY A 399 4.50 -34.41 0.00
CA GLY A 399 3.56 -35.48 0.35
C GLY A 399 2.15 -35.01 0.74
N ASP A 400 1.90 -33.71 0.78
CA ASP A 400 0.61 -33.10 1.08
C ASP A 400 0.04 -32.47 -0.20
N THR A 401 -0.40 -33.35 -1.10
CA THR A 401 -1.01 -33.03 -2.40
C THR A 401 -2.50 -32.74 -2.29
N ARG A 402 -3.06 -32.73 -1.07
CA ARG A 402 -4.48 -32.46 -0.87
C ARG A 402 -4.74 -31.01 -1.26
N GLY A 403 -5.73 -30.81 -2.13
CA GLY A 403 -6.28 -29.48 -2.33
C GLY A 403 -6.76 -28.90 -1.00
N GLU A 404 -6.67 -27.59 -0.84
CA GLU A 404 -7.16 -26.92 0.35
C GLU A 404 -8.65 -26.65 0.19
N SER A 405 -9.47 -27.13 1.12
CA SER A 405 -10.87 -26.75 1.23
C SER A 405 -11.06 -25.75 2.37
N GLY A 406 -12.06 -24.89 2.22
CA GLY A 406 -12.41 -23.94 3.25
C GLY A 406 -13.72 -23.23 2.98
N ARG A 407 -14.02 -22.25 3.84
CA ARG A 407 -15.17 -21.36 3.74
C ARG A 407 -14.72 -19.92 3.53
N LEU A 408 -15.35 -19.23 2.58
CA LEU A 408 -15.38 -17.77 2.52
C LEU A 408 -16.77 -17.27 2.88
N TRP A 409 -16.89 -16.19 3.62
CA TRP A 409 -18.21 -15.58 3.84
C TRP A 409 -18.13 -14.09 4.09
N PHE A 410 -19.15 -13.36 3.65
CA PHE A 410 -19.30 -11.96 4.04
C PHE A 410 -19.95 -11.85 5.42
N GLY A 411 -19.50 -10.91 6.23
CA GLY A 411 -20.09 -10.65 7.52
C GLY A 411 -19.88 -9.22 8.00
N GLN A 412 -20.40 -8.92 9.19
CA GLN A 412 -20.25 -7.61 9.81
C GLN A 412 -18.79 -7.35 10.19
N ASN A 413 -18.25 -6.21 9.77
CA ASN A 413 -16.97 -5.71 10.25
C ASN A 413 -17.15 -5.05 11.63
N ASP A 414 -16.90 -5.79 12.71
CA ASP A 414 -17.08 -5.28 14.08
C ASP A 414 -16.31 -3.97 14.37
N ASN A 415 -15.20 -3.72 13.65
CA ASN A 415 -14.39 -2.51 13.80
C ASN A 415 -15.00 -1.27 13.12
N ALA A 416 -16.12 -1.44 12.42
CA ALA A 416 -16.87 -0.36 11.80
C ALA A 416 -18.19 -0.08 12.52
N PHE A 417 -18.46 -0.68 13.69
CA PHE A 417 -19.66 -0.42 14.47
C PHE A 417 -19.31 -0.03 15.89
N ALA A 418 -19.86 1.10 16.33
CA ALA A 418 -19.83 1.55 17.71
C ALA A 418 -21.26 1.87 18.15
N ALA A 419 -21.72 1.23 19.21
CA ALA A 419 -23.08 1.39 19.71
C ALA A 419 -23.08 1.86 21.17
N THR A 420 -24.04 2.70 21.49
CA THR A 420 -24.38 3.19 22.83
C THR A 420 -25.86 2.88 23.09
N GLY A 421 -26.39 3.25 24.25
CA GLY A 421 -27.80 2.99 24.59
C GLY A 421 -28.80 3.69 23.65
N ASP A 422 -28.42 4.84 23.09
CA ASP A 422 -29.28 5.71 22.29
C ASP A 422 -28.77 5.92 20.87
N ARG A 423 -27.55 5.50 20.52
CA ARG A 423 -26.98 5.73 19.18
C ARG A 423 -26.12 4.58 18.69
N ILE A 424 -26.20 4.29 17.40
CA ILE A 424 -25.25 3.45 16.67
C ILE A 424 -24.55 4.28 15.57
N SER A 425 -23.23 4.24 15.58
CA SER A 425 -22.37 4.86 14.57
C SER A 425 -21.71 3.79 13.71
N ILE A 426 -21.63 4.05 12.41
CA ILE A 426 -21.08 3.12 11.43
C ILE A 426 -19.91 3.78 10.70
N GLY A 427 -18.78 3.09 10.66
CA GLY A 427 -17.52 3.54 10.06
C GLY A 427 -17.47 3.36 8.55
N ALA A 428 -16.25 3.36 8.00
CA ALA A 428 -16.03 3.42 6.55
C ALA A 428 -16.41 2.14 5.80
N GLN A 429 -16.20 0.95 6.38
CA GLN A 429 -16.46 -0.32 5.69
C GLN A 429 -17.20 -1.26 6.65
N SER A 430 -18.50 -1.45 6.42
CA SER A 430 -19.36 -2.23 7.32
C SER A 430 -19.34 -3.72 7.03
N THR A 431 -19.00 -4.10 5.79
CA THR A 431 -18.87 -5.49 5.35
C THR A 431 -17.42 -5.94 5.37
N ARG A 432 -17.18 -7.14 5.89
CA ARG A 432 -15.88 -7.82 5.85
C ARG A 432 -16.02 -9.15 5.12
N LEU A 433 -15.00 -9.54 4.36
CA LEU A 433 -14.86 -10.89 3.82
C LEU A 433 -13.99 -11.72 4.77
N PHE A 434 -14.59 -12.74 5.34
CA PHE A 434 -13.93 -13.69 6.23
C PHE A 434 -13.56 -14.96 5.46
N SER A 435 -12.53 -15.65 5.94
CA SER A 435 -12.13 -16.94 5.40
C SER A 435 -11.52 -17.86 6.46
N ARG A 436 -11.78 -19.16 6.32
CA ARG A 436 -11.23 -20.25 7.13
C ARG A 436 -10.95 -21.45 6.23
N SER A 437 -9.93 -22.23 6.55
CA SER A 437 -9.66 -23.50 5.89
C SER A 437 -10.03 -24.68 6.79
N ASP A 438 -10.35 -25.80 6.17
CA ASP A 438 -10.66 -27.04 6.88
C ASP A 438 -9.37 -27.74 7.31
N ALA A 439 -9.30 -28.13 8.58
CA ALA A 439 -8.28 -29.02 9.11
C ALA A 439 -8.82 -30.45 9.28
N ASP A 440 -7.91 -31.39 9.54
CA ASP A 440 -8.27 -32.76 9.91
C ASP A 440 -9.27 -32.76 11.09
N GLY A 441 -10.31 -33.58 10.99
CA GLY A 441 -11.39 -33.65 11.99
C GLY A 441 -12.45 -32.56 11.88
N GLY A 442 -12.49 -31.80 10.78
CA GLY A 442 -13.54 -30.80 10.52
C GLY A 442 -13.39 -29.50 11.31
N LYS A 443 -12.21 -29.25 11.88
CA LYS A 443 -11.91 -28.01 12.60
C LYS A 443 -11.58 -26.91 11.60
N GLU A 444 -12.24 -25.76 11.71
CA GLU A 444 -11.87 -24.57 10.94
C GLU A 444 -10.61 -23.92 11.52
N ILE A 445 -9.66 -23.59 10.65
CA ILE A 445 -8.38 -22.96 10.97
C ILE A 445 -8.10 -21.78 10.05
N GLU A 446 -7.02 -21.05 10.31
CA GLU A 446 -6.56 -20.00 9.41
C GLU A 446 -6.22 -20.55 8.02
N PRO A 447 -6.59 -19.83 6.95
CA PRO A 447 -6.21 -20.20 5.59
C PRO A 447 -4.71 -20.28 5.34
N SER A 448 -4.33 -21.12 4.38
CA SER A 448 -2.98 -21.04 3.81
C SER A 448 -2.76 -19.69 3.11
N PHE A 449 -1.50 -19.40 2.81
CA PHE A 449 -1.16 -18.21 2.03
C PHE A 449 -1.84 -18.21 0.65
N GLY A 450 -1.93 -19.37 -0.01
CA GLY A 450 -2.52 -19.50 -1.34
C GLY A 450 -4.01 -19.16 -1.32
N PHE A 451 -4.77 -19.89 -0.50
CA PHE A 451 -6.21 -19.68 -0.32
C PHE A 451 -6.55 -18.30 0.24
N GLY A 452 -5.70 -17.76 1.12
CA GLY A 452 -5.97 -16.50 1.80
C GLY A 452 -5.55 -15.25 1.03
N ARG A 453 -4.79 -15.35 -0.08
CA ARG A 453 -4.21 -14.14 -0.72
C ARG A 453 -5.27 -13.29 -1.42
N GLY A 454 -6.00 -13.86 -2.39
CA GLY A 454 -7.03 -13.12 -3.12
C GLY A 454 -8.13 -12.64 -2.18
N LEU A 455 -8.53 -13.48 -1.22
CA LEU A 455 -9.53 -13.16 -0.21
C LEU A 455 -9.13 -12.00 0.71
N ARG A 456 -7.89 -11.98 1.20
CA ARG A 456 -7.40 -10.86 2.04
C ARG A 456 -7.29 -9.56 1.25
N TRP A 457 -6.80 -9.63 0.01
CA TRP A 457 -6.73 -8.46 -0.85
C TRP A 457 -8.13 -7.88 -1.08
N TRP A 458 -9.11 -8.72 -1.39
CA TRP A 458 -10.51 -8.31 -1.54
C TRP A 458 -11.04 -7.68 -0.25
N ASP A 459 -10.90 -8.35 0.90
CA ASP A 459 -11.36 -7.82 2.19
C ASP A 459 -10.85 -6.40 2.44
N GLN A 460 -9.57 -6.17 2.16
CA GLN A 460 -8.92 -4.87 2.29
C GLN A 460 -9.38 -3.87 1.22
N HIS A 461 -9.66 -4.29 -0.01
CA HIS A 461 -10.02 -3.41 -1.13
C HIS A 461 -11.51 -3.49 -1.48
N TYR A 462 -12.36 -3.74 -0.49
CA TYR A 462 -13.79 -3.96 -0.69
C TYR A 462 -14.46 -2.82 -1.47
N GLN A 463 -14.09 -1.57 -1.19
CA GLN A 463 -14.67 -0.41 -1.88
C GLN A 463 -14.37 -0.41 -3.37
N ASP A 464 -13.16 -0.80 -3.78
CA ASP A 464 -12.79 -0.85 -5.21
C ASP A 464 -13.58 -1.95 -5.93
N VAL A 465 -13.84 -3.07 -5.25
CA VAL A 465 -14.69 -4.13 -5.79
C VAL A 465 -16.16 -3.71 -5.84
N ALA A 466 -16.65 -2.99 -4.83
CA ALA A 466 -18.01 -2.45 -4.79
C ALA A 466 -18.27 -1.38 -5.86
N ASP A 467 -17.24 -0.60 -6.23
CA ASP A 467 -17.32 0.36 -7.34
C ASP A 467 -17.42 -0.33 -8.70
N TYR A 468 -16.80 -1.50 -8.82
CA TYR A 468 -16.84 -2.30 -10.04
C TYR A 468 -18.19 -3.02 -10.21
N GLU A 469 -18.67 -3.69 -9.14
CA GLU A 469 -19.90 -4.49 -9.13
C GLU A 469 -20.93 -3.94 -8.12
N PRO A 470 -22.01 -3.27 -8.61
CA PRO A 470 -23.01 -2.58 -7.81
C PRO A 470 -23.66 -3.39 -6.69
N GLU A 471 -23.81 -4.71 -6.83
CA GLU A 471 -24.44 -5.54 -5.80
C GLU A 471 -23.58 -5.67 -4.53
N TYR A 472 -22.25 -5.48 -4.60
CA TYR A 472 -21.43 -5.38 -3.38
C TYR A 472 -21.64 -4.06 -2.66
N GLN A 473 -21.90 -2.97 -3.38
CA GLN A 473 -22.30 -1.71 -2.73
C GLN A 473 -23.66 -1.85 -2.02
N ARG A 474 -24.61 -2.56 -2.64
CA ARG A 474 -25.90 -2.92 -2.03
C ARG A 474 -25.70 -3.82 -0.80
N LEU A 475 -24.79 -4.80 -0.87
CA LEU A 475 -24.45 -5.66 0.27
C LEU A 475 -23.92 -4.86 1.46
N ASP A 476 -23.04 -3.87 1.26
CA ASP A 476 -22.60 -2.98 2.35
C ASP A 476 -23.76 -2.21 2.95
N GLN A 477 -24.70 -1.69 2.15
CA GLN A 477 -25.88 -1.03 2.71
C GLN A 477 -26.79 -2.00 3.49
N ILE A 478 -27.01 -3.22 2.98
CA ILE A 478 -27.74 -4.27 3.71
C ILE A 478 -27.04 -4.54 5.04
N MET A 479 -25.70 -4.64 5.06
CA MET A 479 -24.92 -4.88 6.28
C MET A 479 -25.08 -3.74 7.29
N ARG A 480 -25.01 -2.47 6.84
CA ARG A 480 -25.26 -1.28 7.69
C ARG A 480 -26.63 -1.32 8.35
N TRP A 481 -27.69 -1.52 7.57
CA TRP A 481 -29.04 -1.60 8.08
C TRP A 481 -29.25 -2.83 8.98
N SER A 482 -28.61 -3.95 8.66
CA SER A 482 -28.66 -5.15 9.50
C SER A 482 -28.07 -4.89 10.89
N GLY A 483 -26.95 -4.14 10.97
CA GLY A 483 -26.35 -3.75 12.25
C GLY A 483 -27.22 -2.81 13.07
N VAL A 484 -27.91 -1.87 12.41
CA VAL A 484 -28.91 -1.01 13.07
C VAL A 484 -30.07 -1.83 13.61
N LEU A 485 -30.60 -2.79 12.85
CA LEU A 485 -31.73 -3.62 13.26
C LEU A 485 -31.37 -4.59 14.39
N ASP A 486 -30.17 -5.18 14.36
CA ASP A 486 -29.65 -5.98 15.48
C ASP A 486 -29.58 -5.12 16.76
N TRP A 487 -29.04 -3.90 16.67
CA TRP A 487 -28.97 -2.97 17.81
C TRP A 487 -30.36 -2.53 18.30
N LEU A 488 -31.25 -2.11 17.41
CA LEU A 488 -32.61 -1.68 17.78
C LEU A 488 -33.37 -2.80 18.50
N VAL A 489 -33.34 -4.02 17.97
CA VAL A 489 -34.04 -5.17 18.56
C VAL A 489 -33.42 -5.59 19.90
N ALA A 490 -32.10 -5.54 20.02
CA ALA A 490 -31.42 -6.12 21.17
C ALA A 490 -31.14 -5.12 22.32
N LYS A 491 -31.07 -3.82 22.03
CA LYS A 491 -30.75 -2.78 23.02
C LYS A 491 -31.89 -1.81 23.29
N THR A 492 -32.92 -1.81 22.44
CA THR A 492 -34.00 -0.83 22.50
C THR A 492 -35.36 -1.53 22.34
N SER A 493 -36.46 -0.79 22.51
CA SER A 493 -37.81 -1.23 22.11
C SER A 493 -38.29 -0.59 20.81
N ALA A 494 -37.45 0.26 20.19
CA ALA A 494 -37.79 1.02 19.01
C ALA A 494 -37.78 0.12 17.76
N ARG A 495 -38.58 0.48 16.76
CA ARG A 495 -38.70 -0.23 15.50
C ARG A 495 -38.79 0.79 14.37
N LEU A 496 -38.20 0.44 13.23
CA LEU A 496 -38.41 1.22 12.01
C LEU A 496 -39.82 0.93 11.46
N PRO A 497 -40.40 1.86 10.69
CA PRO A 497 -41.64 1.62 9.96
C PRO A 497 -41.54 0.37 9.08
N GLN A 498 -42.58 -0.46 9.09
CA GLN A 498 -42.64 -1.70 8.31
C GLN A 498 -43.80 -1.64 7.32
N LEU A 499 -43.55 -2.08 6.09
CA LEU A 499 -44.60 -2.32 5.10
C LEU A 499 -45.47 -3.53 5.50
N PRO A 500 -46.76 -3.58 5.10
CA PRO A 500 -47.59 -4.77 5.26
C PRO A 500 -46.95 -5.99 4.57
N ASP A 501 -47.02 -7.17 5.20
CA ASP A 501 -46.43 -8.40 4.63
C ASP A 501 -46.95 -8.71 3.21
N SER A 502 -48.21 -8.37 2.90
CA SER A 502 -48.80 -8.55 1.56
C SER A 502 -48.18 -7.68 0.45
N SER A 503 -47.40 -6.66 0.83
CA SER A 503 -46.67 -5.79 -0.10
C SER A 503 -45.20 -6.17 -0.26
N ILE A 504 -44.73 -7.17 0.49
CA ILE A 504 -43.36 -7.68 0.40
C ILE A 504 -43.31 -8.82 -0.62
N THR A 505 -42.44 -8.66 -1.62
CA THR A 505 -42.13 -9.66 -2.63
C THR A 505 -41.36 -10.83 -2.00
N SER A 506 -41.90 -12.04 -2.12
CA SER A 506 -41.31 -13.27 -1.56
C SER A 506 -41.39 -14.46 -2.51
N ASN A 507 -41.46 -14.21 -3.82
CA ASN A 507 -41.61 -15.23 -4.86
C ASN A 507 -40.55 -15.11 -5.97
N LEU A 508 -39.48 -14.36 -5.76
CA LEU A 508 -38.36 -14.30 -6.71
C LEU A 508 -37.62 -15.63 -6.72
N THR A 509 -37.22 -16.08 -7.91
CA THR A 509 -36.18 -17.11 -8.05
C THR A 509 -34.88 -16.41 -8.41
N PHE A 510 -33.74 -16.94 -7.96
CA PHE A 510 -32.45 -16.39 -8.32
C PHE A 510 -32.24 -16.42 -9.84
N LYS A 511 -32.69 -17.50 -10.49
CA LYS A 511 -32.64 -17.63 -11.95
C LYS A 511 -33.34 -16.47 -12.68
N ASP A 512 -34.57 -16.14 -12.28
CA ASP A 512 -35.34 -15.08 -12.94
C ASP A 512 -34.80 -13.69 -12.57
N TRP A 513 -34.38 -13.50 -11.33
CA TRP A 513 -33.77 -12.25 -10.86
C TRP A 513 -32.47 -11.96 -11.62
N TYR A 514 -31.56 -12.92 -11.71
CA TYR A 514 -30.27 -12.79 -12.40
C TYR A 514 -30.45 -12.49 -13.89
N ALA A 515 -31.42 -13.16 -14.54
CA ALA A 515 -31.74 -12.92 -15.94
C ALA A 515 -32.25 -11.49 -16.21
N ARG A 516 -33.05 -10.93 -15.29
CA ARG A 516 -33.65 -9.59 -15.41
C ARG A 516 -32.70 -8.45 -15.03
N ASN A 517 -31.68 -8.73 -14.22
CA ASN A 517 -30.77 -7.70 -13.72
C ASN A 517 -29.61 -7.50 -14.72
N ASP A 518 -29.82 -6.63 -15.71
CA ASP A 518 -28.91 -6.41 -16.85
C ASP A 518 -27.67 -5.55 -16.54
N LYS A 519 -27.61 -4.96 -15.34
CA LYS A 519 -26.52 -4.11 -14.87
C LYS A 519 -25.35 -4.85 -14.23
N LEU A 520 -25.54 -6.14 -13.93
CA LEU A 520 -24.52 -7.00 -13.32
C LEU A 520 -23.30 -7.12 -14.24
N ARG A 521 -22.09 -7.03 -13.67
CA ARG A 521 -20.84 -7.22 -14.42
C ARG A 521 -20.58 -8.68 -14.72
N GLU A 522 -20.90 -9.56 -13.77
CA GLU A 522 -20.86 -10.99 -14.03
C GLU A 522 -22.10 -11.41 -14.83
N ARG A 523 -21.86 -12.03 -15.98
CA ARG A 523 -22.89 -12.51 -16.92
C ARG A 523 -22.69 -13.97 -17.35
N GLU A 524 -21.72 -14.67 -16.76
CA GLU A 524 -21.49 -16.09 -17.03
C GLU A 524 -22.75 -16.90 -16.69
N GLN A 525 -22.99 -17.96 -17.45
CA GLN A 525 -24.12 -18.84 -17.20
C GLN A 525 -23.99 -19.52 -15.82
N VAL A 526 -25.06 -19.45 -15.03
CA VAL A 526 -25.20 -20.21 -13.78
C VAL A 526 -25.77 -21.59 -14.12
N LEU A 527 -25.12 -22.64 -13.63
CA LEU A 527 -25.42 -24.04 -13.96
C LEU A 527 -26.44 -24.62 -12.97
N PHE A 528 -27.70 -24.21 -13.11
CA PHE A 528 -28.78 -24.74 -12.26
C PHE A 528 -29.04 -26.23 -12.51
N VAL A 529 -29.27 -26.97 -11.43
CA VAL A 529 -29.66 -28.40 -11.43
C VAL A 529 -30.88 -28.61 -10.56
N ASN A 530 -31.65 -29.66 -10.83
CA ASN A 530 -32.90 -29.98 -10.12
C ASN A 530 -32.91 -31.43 -9.62
N PRO A 531 -32.02 -31.80 -8.68
CA PRO A 531 -32.05 -33.13 -8.09
C PRO A 531 -33.36 -33.33 -7.29
N PRO A 532 -34.02 -34.50 -7.39
CA PRO A 532 -35.28 -34.75 -6.68
C PRO A 532 -35.25 -34.48 -5.16
N SER A 533 -34.11 -34.67 -4.51
CA SER A 533 -33.93 -34.44 -3.08
C SER A 533 -33.72 -32.96 -2.70
N ALA A 534 -33.47 -32.07 -3.66
CA ALA A 534 -33.30 -30.65 -3.37
C ALA A 534 -34.61 -30.01 -2.92
N LYS A 535 -34.52 -29.18 -1.89
CA LYS A 535 -35.64 -28.42 -1.32
C LYS A 535 -35.64 -26.95 -1.77
N GLN A 536 -34.56 -26.52 -2.43
CA GLN A 536 -34.28 -25.14 -2.79
C GLN A 536 -33.51 -25.09 -4.11
N GLU A 537 -33.35 -23.89 -4.67
CA GLU A 537 -32.52 -23.67 -5.86
C GLU A 537 -31.12 -24.28 -5.68
N SER A 538 -30.72 -25.08 -6.67
CA SER A 538 -29.48 -25.87 -6.62
C SER A 538 -28.64 -25.62 -7.87
N LEU A 539 -27.32 -25.64 -7.72
CA LEU A 539 -26.37 -25.36 -8.81
C LEU A 539 -25.14 -26.27 -8.76
N LEU A 540 -24.57 -26.54 -9.93
CA LEU A 540 -23.25 -27.14 -10.06
C LEU A 540 -22.18 -26.11 -9.74
N THR A 541 -21.27 -26.45 -8.83
CA THR A 541 -20.12 -25.61 -8.52
C THR A 541 -19.09 -25.67 -9.64
N LYS A 542 -18.57 -24.52 -10.06
CA LYS A 542 -17.50 -24.47 -11.07
C LYS A 542 -16.13 -24.72 -10.41
N PRO A 543 -15.30 -25.63 -10.95
CA PRO A 543 -13.94 -25.80 -10.49
C PRO A 543 -13.08 -24.60 -10.88
N SER A 544 -12.02 -24.34 -10.11
CA SER A 544 -11.02 -23.35 -10.51
C SER A 544 -10.32 -23.74 -11.83
N LYS A 545 -9.65 -22.75 -12.45
CA LYS A 545 -8.63 -23.05 -13.46
C LYS A 545 -7.54 -23.95 -12.83
N VAL A 546 -6.94 -24.82 -13.64
CA VAL A 546 -5.84 -25.68 -13.18
C VAL A 546 -4.62 -24.80 -12.89
N ALA A 547 -4.15 -24.82 -11.64
CA ALA A 547 -2.84 -24.27 -11.28
C ALA A 547 -1.93 -25.43 -10.88
N LEU A 548 -0.84 -25.65 -11.62
CA LEU A 548 0.14 -26.70 -11.34
C LEU A 548 1.00 -26.39 -10.10
N ALA A 549 0.97 -25.15 -9.61
CA ALA A 549 1.74 -24.73 -8.45
C ALA A 549 0.86 -24.80 -7.19
N CYS A 550 1.03 -25.88 -6.42
CA CYS A 550 0.60 -25.99 -5.03
C CYS A 550 -0.87 -26.38 -4.75
N GLY A 551 -1.54 -27.03 -5.71
CA GLY A 551 -2.81 -27.76 -5.51
C GLY A 551 -4.05 -27.08 -6.10
N PHE A 552 -5.23 -27.59 -5.80
CA PHE A 552 -6.52 -26.96 -6.13
C PHE A 552 -7.23 -26.46 -4.86
N HIS A 553 -8.18 -25.53 -5.01
CA HIS A 553 -8.95 -24.98 -3.90
C HIS A 553 -10.44 -25.31 -4.04
N SER A 554 -11.06 -25.75 -2.96
CA SER A 554 -12.52 -25.87 -2.85
C SER A 554 -13.04 -24.84 -1.85
N ILE A 555 -14.05 -24.07 -2.25
CA ILE A 555 -14.57 -22.98 -1.42
C ILE A 555 -16.07 -23.11 -1.25
N SER A 556 -16.50 -23.11 0.01
CA SER A 556 -17.90 -23.07 0.47
C SER A 556 -18.21 -21.74 1.19
N GLY A 557 -19.45 -21.55 1.67
CA GLY A 557 -19.81 -20.46 2.58
C GLY A 557 -20.99 -19.61 2.15
N GLY A 558 -21.04 -18.35 2.59
CA GLY A 558 -22.26 -17.56 2.49
C GLY A 558 -22.13 -16.08 2.84
N VAL A 559 -23.25 -15.50 3.25
CA VAL A 559 -23.34 -14.18 3.87
C VAL A 559 -24.01 -14.31 5.23
N SER A 560 -23.32 -13.88 6.28
CA SER A 560 -23.90 -13.72 7.62
C SER A 560 -24.18 -12.24 7.87
N LEU A 561 -25.45 -11.84 7.98
CA LEU A 561 -25.76 -10.46 8.36
C LEU A 561 -25.44 -10.21 9.84
N ALA A 562 -25.56 -8.97 10.29
CA ALA A 562 -25.16 -8.58 11.64
C ALA A 562 -25.77 -9.49 12.72
N ASP A 563 -24.92 -10.02 13.59
CA ASP A 563 -25.29 -10.89 14.70
C ASP A 563 -24.61 -10.49 16.01
N ARG A 564 -23.93 -9.33 16.02
CA ARG A 564 -23.02 -8.89 17.08
C ARG A 564 -23.64 -9.05 18.46
N THR A 565 -24.88 -8.63 18.65
CA THR A 565 -25.51 -8.68 19.98
C THR A 565 -25.80 -10.10 20.43
N GLY A 566 -26.25 -10.96 19.51
CA GLY A 566 -26.45 -12.39 19.77
C GLY A 566 -25.12 -13.11 20.05
N ARG A 567 -24.10 -12.83 19.23
CA ARG A 567 -22.76 -13.40 19.32
C ARG A 567 -22.06 -13.03 20.64
N PHE A 568 -22.23 -11.80 21.13
CA PHE A 568 -21.59 -11.39 22.38
C PHE A 568 -22.30 -11.92 23.63
N GLY A 569 -23.57 -12.35 23.53
CA GLY A 569 -24.25 -13.08 24.60
C GLY A 569 -24.32 -12.35 25.95
N GLY A 570 -24.30 -11.01 25.95
CA GLY A 570 -24.29 -10.19 27.17
C GLY A 570 -22.90 -9.93 27.78
N GLN A 571 -21.83 -10.45 27.20
CA GLN A 571 -20.46 -10.11 27.59
C GLN A 571 -20.17 -8.63 27.33
N ASN A 572 -19.41 -7.99 28.22
CA ASN A 572 -18.98 -6.61 28.05
C ASN A 572 -17.68 -6.56 27.23
N PHE A 573 -17.79 -6.09 25.99
CA PHE A 573 -16.66 -5.83 25.10
C PHE A 573 -16.41 -4.33 24.90
N ASP A 574 -16.85 -3.53 25.87
CA ASP A 574 -16.68 -2.08 25.87
C ASP A 574 -15.79 -1.68 27.06
N ALA A 575 -14.64 -1.09 26.72
CA ALA A 575 -13.72 -0.49 27.69
C ALA A 575 -13.88 1.04 27.68
N ASN A 576 -13.83 1.66 28.85
CA ASN A 576 -13.86 3.12 28.97
C ASN A 576 -12.47 3.70 28.64
N LEU A 577 -12.15 3.78 27.35
CA LEU A 577 -10.90 4.34 26.84
C LEU A 577 -11.13 5.77 26.30
N PRO A 578 -10.17 6.69 26.46
CA PRO A 578 -10.28 8.02 25.87
C PRO A 578 -10.31 7.92 24.34
N GLY A 579 -11.09 8.78 23.68
CA GLY A 579 -11.32 8.72 22.23
C GLY A 579 -10.06 8.78 21.36
N SER A 580 -8.93 9.25 21.90
CA SER A 580 -7.64 9.29 21.19
C SER A 580 -7.06 7.89 20.94
N ILE A 581 -7.28 6.95 21.87
CA ILE A 581 -6.91 5.53 21.71
C ILE A 581 -8.12 4.60 21.57
N GLY A 582 -9.33 5.11 21.82
CA GLY A 582 -10.59 4.50 21.46
C GLY A 582 -10.61 4.12 19.99
N ARG A 583 -10.99 2.88 19.71
CA ARG A 583 -11.22 2.36 18.37
C ARG A 583 -12.44 1.47 18.45
N ALA A 584 -13.25 1.50 17.41
CA ALA A 584 -14.37 0.59 17.31
C ALA A 584 -13.90 -0.85 17.15
N GLY A 585 -14.75 -1.77 17.58
CA GLY A 585 -14.44 -3.19 17.69
C GLY A 585 -14.64 -3.72 19.11
N PRO A 586 -14.54 -5.04 19.31
CA PRO A 586 -14.65 -5.66 20.62
C PRO A 586 -13.33 -5.47 21.39
N VAL A 587 -13.40 -4.87 22.58
CA VAL A 587 -12.24 -4.58 23.43
C VAL A 587 -12.45 -5.23 24.79
N ASP A 588 -11.40 -5.81 25.38
CA ASP A 588 -11.44 -6.30 26.76
C ASP A 588 -11.82 -5.15 27.69
N ALA A 589 -12.90 -5.29 28.46
CA ALA A 589 -13.37 -4.31 29.42
C ALA A 589 -12.33 -3.91 30.48
N LYS A 590 -11.27 -4.72 30.67
CA LYS A 590 -10.12 -4.43 31.55
C LYS A 590 -9.06 -3.53 30.91
N SER A 591 -9.23 -3.16 29.64
CA SER A 591 -8.33 -2.22 28.97
C SER A 591 -8.33 -0.87 29.68
N THR A 592 -7.15 -0.29 29.86
CA THR A 592 -6.95 0.97 30.57
C THR A 592 -5.91 1.83 29.86
N PHE A 593 -6.04 3.14 29.98
CA PHE A 593 -5.05 4.07 29.47
C PHE A 593 -5.11 5.38 30.23
N ASP A 594 -3.95 5.84 30.68
CA ASP A 594 -3.79 7.11 31.35
C ASP A 594 -3.20 8.13 30.38
N VAL A 595 -4.00 9.14 30.03
CA VAL A 595 -3.61 10.20 29.10
C VAL A 595 -2.45 11.03 29.64
N ALA A 596 -2.36 11.22 30.96
CA ALA A 596 -1.34 12.06 31.59
C ALA A 596 0.05 11.44 31.51
N THR A 597 0.14 10.12 31.73
CA THR A 597 1.40 9.37 31.68
C THR A 597 1.68 8.79 30.29
N GLY A 598 0.65 8.65 29.46
CA GLY A 598 0.73 8.00 28.17
C GLY A 598 0.90 6.48 28.24
N ALA A 599 0.65 5.89 29.42
CA ALA A 599 0.85 4.47 29.68
C ALA A 599 -0.49 3.75 29.83
N GLY A 600 -0.49 2.46 29.53
CA GLY A 600 -1.70 1.65 29.62
C GLY A 600 -1.62 0.33 28.87
N LYS A 601 -2.77 -0.31 28.75
CA LYS A 601 -2.94 -1.58 28.05
C LYS A 601 -4.31 -1.64 27.37
N LYS A 602 -4.33 -2.06 26.11
CA LYS A 602 -5.56 -2.28 25.33
C LYS A 602 -5.54 -3.67 24.71
N THR A 603 -6.58 -4.45 24.93
CA THR A 603 -6.71 -5.78 24.31
C THR A 603 -7.91 -5.80 23.38
N ASP A 604 -7.68 -5.95 22.09
CA ASP A 604 -8.74 -6.18 21.09
C ASP A 604 -9.05 -7.68 20.99
N HIS A 605 -10.32 -8.02 20.78
CA HIS A 605 -10.77 -9.40 20.58
C HIS A 605 -11.42 -9.59 19.23
N THR A 606 -11.17 -10.76 18.62
CA THR A 606 -12.00 -11.30 17.55
C THR A 606 -12.93 -12.34 18.17
N VAL A 607 -14.24 -12.13 18.08
CA VAL A 607 -15.24 -13.04 18.65
C VAL A 607 -15.84 -13.89 17.54
N GLY A 608 -15.69 -15.20 17.63
CA GLY A 608 -16.27 -16.16 16.68
C GLY A 608 -17.78 -16.31 16.84
N SER A 609 -18.42 -17.02 15.90
CA SER A 609 -19.90 -17.21 15.85
C SER A 609 -20.51 -17.86 17.10
N ALA A 610 -19.72 -18.65 17.85
CA ALA A 610 -20.14 -19.25 19.12
C ALA A 610 -19.99 -18.31 20.34
N GLY A 611 -19.64 -17.04 20.12
CA GLY A 611 -19.38 -16.07 21.19
C GLY A 611 -18.06 -16.31 21.94
N LYS A 612 -17.17 -17.13 21.38
CA LYS A 612 -15.84 -17.40 21.93
C LYS A 612 -14.82 -16.43 21.34
N ILE A 613 -13.81 -16.09 22.13
CA ILE A 613 -12.67 -15.32 21.65
C ILE A 613 -11.80 -16.25 20.81
N ASP A 614 -11.76 -16.00 19.50
CA ASP A 614 -10.95 -16.75 18.54
C ASP A 614 -9.51 -16.25 18.54
N GLU A 615 -9.34 -14.92 18.61
CA GLU A 615 -8.03 -14.25 18.58
C GLU A 615 -8.02 -13.08 19.56
N SER A 616 -6.84 -12.78 20.10
CA SER A 616 -6.62 -11.62 20.96
C SER A 616 -5.35 -10.90 20.56
N ARG A 617 -5.39 -9.57 20.65
CA ARG A 617 -4.27 -8.70 20.34
C ARG A 617 -4.16 -7.64 21.42
N GLU A 618 -3.09 -7.73 22.20
CA GLU A 618 -2.80 -6.84 23.31
C GLU A 618 -1.76 -5.81 22.94
N ARG A 619 -2.02 -4.55 23.25
CA ARG A 619 -1.08 -3.43 23.12
C ARG A 619 -0.77 -2.85 24.48
N THR A 620 0.50 -2.76 24.82
CA THR A 620 1.01 -2.06 25.99
C THR A 620 1.64 -0.75 25.57
N PHE A 621 1.27 0.34 26.23
CA PHE A 621 1.77 1.68 25.98
C PHE A 621 2.70 2.09 27.12
N THR A 622 3.88 2.61 26.79
CA THR A 622 4.81 3.19 27.75
C THR A 622 5.46 4.45 27.18
N THR A 623 5.82 5.38 28.06
CA THR A 623 6.63 6.55 27.71
C THR A 623 8.04 6.32 28.24
N THR A 624 9.04 6.42 27.38
CA THR A 624 10.45 6.22 27.75
C THR A 624 11.01 7.46 28.45
N PRO A 625 12.13 7.34 29.18
CA PRO A 625 12.76 8.50 29.85
C PRO A 625 13.18 9.63 28.90
N ASP A 626 13.46 9.33 27.64
CA ASP A 626 13.81 10.32 26.60
C ASP A 626 12.59 10.91 25.86
N GLY A 627 11.37 10.62 26.35
CA GLY A 627 10.12 11.17 25.83
C GLY A 627 9.60 10.52 24.55
N ALA A 628 10.12 9.34 24.19
CA ALA A 628 9.55 8.51 23.13
C ALA A 628 8.34 7.72 23.67
N ALA A 629 7.39 7.41 22.79
CA ALA A 629 6.28 6.52 23.09
C ALA A 629 6.58 5.13 22.52
N GLU A 630 6.49 4.11 23.36
CA GLU A 630 6.65 2.73 22.96
C GLU A 630 5.29 2.02 22.99
N VAL A 631 4.97 1.33 21.89
CA VAL A 631 3.77 0.50 21.77
C VAL A 631 4.24 -0.92 21.49
N ARG A 632 4.04 -1.82 22.46
CA ARG A 632 4.32 -3.25 22.30
C ARG A 632 3.02 -3.98 22.03
N GLU A 633 2.98 -4.71 20.95
CA GLU A 633 1.86 -5.54 20.55
C GLU A 633 2.21 -7.02 20.66
N THR A 634 1.31 -7.76 21.29
CA THR A 634 1.37 -9.23 21.43
C THR A 634 0.05 -9.80 20.93
N ALA A 635 0.12 -10.60 19.87
CA ALA A 635 -1.03 -11.28 19.31
C ALA A 635 -0.91 -12.80 19.44
N THR A 636 -2.05 -13.49 19.41
CA THR A 636 -2.10 -14.95 19.36
C THR A 636 -1.33 -15.50 18.15
N GLY A 637 -0.71 -16.68 18.33
CA GLY A 637 0.03 -17.36 17.29
C GLY A 637 -0.82 -17.77 16.10
N LYS A 638 -0.16 -18.08 14.98
CA LYS A 638 -0.79 -18.34 13.69
C LYS A 638 -0.09 -19.44 12.92
N ARG A 639 -0.85 -20.17 12.10
CA ARG A 639 -0.33 -21.23 11.23
C ARG A 639 0.48 -20.66 10.08
N VAL A 640 0.07 -19.51 9.57
CA VAL A 640 0.76 -18.83 8.47
C VAL A 640 1.05 -17.39 8.86
N THR A 641 2.33 -17.11 9.09
CA THR A 641 2.82 -15.73 9.24
C THR A 641 3.73 -15.41 8.05
N PRO A 642 3.30 -14.60 7.07
CA PRO A 642 4.19 -14.11 6.03
C PRO A 642 5.04 -12.94 6.55
N LEU A 643 6.18 -12.72 5.92
CA LEU A 643 6.91 -11.46 5.96
C LEU A 643 7.44 -11.22 4.54
N GLY A 644 6.76 -10.36 3.79
CA GLY A 644 6.90 -10.26 2.34
C GLY A 644 6.55 -11.60 1.66
N ALA A 645 7.45 -12.11 0.82
CA ALA A 645 7.28 -13.40 0.12
C ALA A 645 7.82 -14.61 0.91
N LEU A 646 8.24 -14.41 2.17
CA LEU A 646 8.79 -15.45 3.02
C LEU A 646 7.75 -15.96 4.02
N LYS A 647 7.79 -17.27 4.27
CA LYS A 647 7.08 -17.87 5.39
C LYS A 647 7.93 -17.80 6.65
N VAL A 648 7.46 -17.07 7.66
CA VAL A 648 8.02 -17.10 9.01
C VAL A 648 7.79 -18.47 9.64
N TRP A 649 8.85 -19.08 10.16
CA TRP A 649 8.86 -20.41 10.77
C TRP A 649 8.81 -20.29 12.29
N LEU A 650 7.60 -20.19 12.82
CA LEU A 650 7.30 -20.14 14.25
C LEU A 650 6.34 -21.28 14.61
N SER A 651 6.31 -21.67 15.89
CA SER A 651 5.23 -22.54 16.40
C SER A 651 3.88 -21.86 16.25
N GLU A 652 2.82 -22.61 15.90
CA GLU A 652 1.46 -22.07 15.78
C GLU A 652 0.95 -21.44 17.07
N ALA A 653 1.48 -21.88 18.23
CA ALA A 653 1.17 -21.32 19.54
C ALA A 653 2.10 -20.16 19.96
N ALA A 654 3.18 -19.90 19.21
CA ALA A 654 4.12 -18.84 19.56
C ALA A 654 3.44 -17.47 19.40
N PRO A 655 3.55 -16.57 20.41
CA PRO A 655 2.99 -15.24 20.28
C PRO A 655 3.70 -14.48 19.16
N ARG A 656 2.93 -13.64 18.47
CA ARG A 656 3.46 -12.72 17.47
C ARG A 656 3.73 -11.38 18.13
N LEU A 657 4.96 -10.92 18.05
CA LEU A 657 5.42 -9.71 18.73
C LEU A 657 5.78 -8.64 17.71
N LEU A 658 5.20 -7.46 17.89
CA LEU A 658 5.49 -6.24 17.14
C LEU A 658 5.73 -5.12 18.15
N LYS A 659 6.76 -4.30 17.95
CA LYS A 659 7.04 -3.15 18.79
C LYS A 659 7.28 -1.93 17.92
N THR A 660 6.67 -0.82 18.27
CA THR A 660 6.96 0.48 17.66
C THR A 660 7.48 1.46 18.72
N VAL A 661 8.47 2.26 18.35
CA VAL A 661 8.97 3.37 19.16
C VAL A 661 8.80 4.64 18.35
N LEU A 662 7.95 5.54 18.85
CA LEU A 662 7.58 6.79 18.20
C LEU A 662 8.24 7.97 18.91
N LYS A 663 8.79 8.89 18.14
CA LYS A 663 9.32 10.17 18.63
C LYS A 663 8.92 11.27 17.67
N ALA A 664 8.34 12.36 18.19
CA ALA A 664 7.96 13.49 17.37
C ALA A 664 8.08 14.83 18.11
N GLY A 665 8.37 15.87 17.35
CA GLY A 665 8.56 17.24 17.83
C GLY A 665 9.43 18.04 16.87
N ASP A 666 9.31 19.37 16.88
CA ASP A 666 10.14 20.29 16.10
C ASP A 666 10.25 19.96 14.61
N GLY A 667 9.13 19.54 14.01
CA GLY A 667 9.06 19.17 12.59
C GLY A 667 9.69 17.81 12.24
N LEU A 668 10.08 17.01 13.25
CA LEU A 668 10.61 15.66 13.08
C LEU A 668 9.58 14.62 13.56
N VAL A 669 9.44 13.55 12.80
CA VAL A 669 8.76 12.31 13.19
C VAL A 669 9.75 11.17 12.97
N SER A 670 9.91 10.28 13.95
CA SER A 670 10.62 9.01 13.85
C SER A 670 9.73 7.88 14.38
N VAL A 671 9.69 6.78 13.63
CA VAL A 671 8.97 5.56 13.98
C VAL A 671 9.87 4.36 13.71
N LYS A 672 10.43 3.77 14.77
CA LYS A 672 11.19 2.52 14.71
C LYS A 672 10.25 1.33 14.87
N VAL A 673 10.46 0.28 14.07
CA VAL A 673 9.64 -0.94 14.09
C VAL A 673 10.53 -2.16 14.37
N GLU A 674 10.10 -3.00 15.31
CA GLU A 674 10.74 -4.28 15.65
C GLU A 674 9.73 -5.42 15.56
N VAL A 675 10.13 -6.56 14.99
CA VAL A 675 9.30 -7.76 14.88
C VAL A 675 10.05 -8.91 15.53
N GLN A 676 9.39 -9.62 16.46
CA GLN A 676 10.04 -10.65 17.29
C GLN A 676 11.37 -10.19 17.89
N ALA A 677 11.39 -8.95 18.43
CA ALA A 677 12.56 -8.28 19.00
C ALA A 677 13.75 -8.10 18.03
N LYS A 678 13.51 -8.10 16.71
CA LYS A 678 14.51 -7.79 15.68
C LYS A 678 14.16 -6.49 14.97
N ASP A 679 15.16 -5.64 14.76
CA ASP A 679 15.02 -4.35 14.08
C ASP A 679 14.57 -4.55 12.63
N LEU A 680 13.33 -4.16 12.31
CA LEU A 680 12.83 -4.13 10.94
C LEU A 680 13.36 -2.88 10.24
N GLY A 681 13.30 -1.74 10.91
CA GLY A 681 13.79 -0.48 10.37
C GLY A 681 13.20 0.72 11.08
N GLU A 682 13.58 1.91 10.61
CA GLU A 682 13.14 3.18 11.15
C GLU A 682 12.71 4.12 10.04
N PHE A 683 11.48 4.59 10.14
CA PHE A 683 10.95 5.63 9.28
C PHE A 683 11.18 7.00 9.92
N THR A 684 11.65 7.97 9.14
CA THR A 684 11.79 9.35 9.59
C THR A 684 11.17 10.33 8.59
N ALA A 685 10.45 11.33 9.08
CA ALA A 685 9.94 12.45 8.29
C ALA A 685 10.44 13.76 8.92
N ARG A 686 11.06 14.63 8.13
CA ARG A 686 11.61 15.91 8.61
C ARG A 686 11.09 17.06 7.78
N SER A 687 10.48 18.06 8.41
CA SER A 687 10.01 19.29 7.79
C SER A 687 11.09 20.37 7.79
N GLN A 688 11.30 21.02 6.64
CA GLN A 688 12.20 22.14 6.43
C GLN A 688 11.53 23.13 5.46
N GLY A 689 10.96 24.21 5.99
CA GLY A 689 10.15 25.14 5.20
C GLY A 689 8.93 24.43 4.59
N ASP A 690 8.77 24.52 3.27
CA ASP A 690 7.68 23.88 2.52
C ASP A 690 8.06 22.51 1.94
N LEU A 691 9.19 21.93 2.38
CA LEU A 691 9.59 20.57 2.03
C LEU A 691 9.56 19.68 3.27
N VAL A 692 9.05 18.46 3.12
CA VAL A 692 9.19 17.37 4.07
C VAL A 692 9.97 16.24 3.40
N THR A 693 11.07 15.79 3.99
CA THR A 693 11.85 14.66 3.48
C THR A 693 11.53 13.41 4.26
N LEU A 694 11.18 12.33 3.57
CA LEU A 694 10.94 11.02 4.16
C LEU A 694 12.15 10.11 3.93
N ARG A 695 12.44 9.26 4.91
CA ARG A 695 13.50 8.26 4.82
C ARG A 695 13.13 6.98 5.54
N TRP A 696 13.52 5.85 4.97
CA TRP A 696 13.48 4.54 5.59
C TRP A 696 14.90 4.02 5.81
N ARG A 697 15.30 3.85 7.08
CA ARG A 697 16.55 3.16 7.45
C ARG A 697 16.25 1.67 7.54
N ARG A 698 16.98 0.83 6.80
CA ARG A 698 16.77 -0.62 6.82
C ARG A 698 17.44 -1.25 8.03
N GLY A 699 16.65 -1.93 8.86
CA GLY A 699 17.14 -2.75 9.98
C GLY A 699 17.66 -4.11 9.52
N PHE A 700 18.16 -4.90 10.46
CA PHE A 700 18.62 -6.27 10.22
C PHE A 700 17.55 -7.12 9.52
N LEU A 701 16.31 -7.06 10.00
CA LEU A 701 15.25 -7.94 9.54
C LEU A 701 14.77 -7.57 8.13
N ASP A 702 14.70 -6.29 7.76
CA ASP A 702 14.33 -5.92 6.39
C ASP A 702 15.42 -6.32 5.37
N ARG A 703 16.71 -6.23 5.74
CA ARG A 703 17.81 -6.75 4.91
C ARG A 703 17.80 -8.26 4.81
N ALA A 704 17.61 -8.96 5.93
CA ALA A 704 17.47 -10.41 5.97
C ALA A 704 16.30 -10.87 5.08
N ARG A 705 15.14 -10.21 5.18
CA ARG A 705 13.98 -10.48 4.33
C ARG A 705 14.32 -10.34 2.86
N THR A 706 14.81 -9.18 2.41
CA THR A 706 15.12 -8.97 0.98
C THR A 706 16.20 -9.93 0.47
N PHE A 707 17.24 -10.20 1.27
CA PHE A 707 18.23 -11.23 0.96
C PHE A 707 17.57 -12.60 0.75
N LEU A 708 16.76 -13.06 1.70
CA LEU A 708 16.14 -14.38 1.64
C LEU A 708 15.10 -14.50 0.51
N GLU A 709 14.37 -13.41 0.21
CA GLU A 709 13.49 -13.34 -0.96
C GLU A 709 14.28 -13.50 -2.27
N SER A 710 15.47 -12.88 -2.36
CA SER A 710 16.35 -13.02 -3.52
C SER A 710 16.87 -14.45 -3.70
N VAL A 711 17.23 -15.12 -2.58
CA VAL A 711 17.65 -16.53 -2.57
C VAL A 711 16.50 -17.42 -3.05
N GLN A 712 15.30 -17.21 -2.52
CA GLN A 712 14.10 -17.96 -2.92
C GLN A 712 13.76 -17.75 -4.40
N ALA A 713 13.84 -16.52 -4.89
CA ALA A 713 13.56 -16.19 -6.29
C ALA A 713 14.63 -16.74 -7.27
N LYS A 714 15.69 -17.40 -6.75
CA LYS A 714 16.88 -17.81 -7.51
C LYS A 714 17.39 -16.67 -8.37
N GLN A 715 17.42 -15.45 -7.84
CA GLN A 715 17.86 -14.27 -8.58
C GLN A 715 19.36 -14.01 -8.34
N PRO A 716 20.23 -14.30 -9.33
CA PRO A 716 21.65 -13.99 -9.33
C PRO A 716 22.04 -12.63 -8.74
N ALA A 717 21.42 -11.58 -9.28
CA ALA A 717 21.86 -10.20 -9.09
C ALA A 717 21.42 -9.61 -7.74
N ALA A 718 20.36 -10.13 -7.12
CA ALA A 718 19.79 -9.57 -5.91
C ALA A 718 20.50 -10.06 -4.64
N VAL A 719 21.08 -11.27 -4.65
CA VAL A 719 21.95 -11.77 -3.56
C VAL A 719 23.15 -10.83 -3.32
N LYS A 720 23.62 -10.13 -4.36
CA LYS A 720 24.75 -9.21 -4.31
C LYS A 720 24.46 -7.94 -3.48
N ASN A 721 23.21 -7.47 -3.41
CA ASN A 721 22.91 -6.13 -2.91
C ASN A 721 22.52 -6.11 -1.42
N ASP A 722 21.82 -7.14 -0.91
CA ASP A 722 21.29 -7.13 0.47
C ASP A 722 22.14 -7.89 1.48
N VAL A 723 23.07 -8.73 1.01
CA VAL A 723 24.10 -9.33 1.85
C VAL A 723 25.29 -8.39 1.92
N LEU A 724 25.74 -8.08 3.15
CA LEU A 724 26.96 -7.29 3.33
C LEU A 724 28.18 -8.12 2.94
N PHE A 725 28.31 -9.32 3.52
CA PHE A 725 29.26 -10.34 3.08
C PHE A 725 28.90 -11.73 3.63
N ARG A 726 29.43 -12.76 2.98
CA ARG A 726 29.30 -14.18 3.32
C ARG A 726 30.60 -14.67 3.95
N TYR A 727 30.50 -15.45 5.03
CA TYR A 727 31.62 -16.18 5.62
C TYR A 727 31.45 -17.68 5.37
N ASP A 728 32.44 -18.28 4.73
CA ASP A 728 32.51 -19.72 4.52
C ASP A 728 33.27 -20.37 5.69
N ALA A 729 32.52 -20.83 6.68
CA ALA A 729 33.10 -21.52 7.83
C ALA A 729 33.81 -22.81 7.38
N PRO A 730 34.94 -23.18 8.01
CA PRO A 730 35.65 -24.43 7.69
C PRO A 730 34.78 -25.69 7.89
N ARG A 731 33.77 -25.61 8.78
CA ARG A 731 32.77 -26.65 9.03
C ARG A 731 31.41 -25.98 9.24
N GLY A 732 30.38 -26.51 8.58
CA GLY A 732 29.00 -26.00 8.68
C GLY A 732 28.53 -25.24 7.44
N PRO A 733 27.27 -24.76 7.45
CA PRO A 733 26.73 -23.98 6.34
C PRO A 733 27.38 -22.59 6.27
N PRO A 734 27.38 -21.94 5.09
CA PRO A 734 27.75 -20.55 4.96
C PRO A 734 26.91 -19.64 5.87
N GLN A 735 27.54 -18.62 6.43
CA GLN A 735 26.89 -17.62 7.26
C GLN A 735 26.91 -16.27 6.55
N TYR A 736 25.81 -15.54 6.60
CA TYR A 736 25.59 -14.30 5.88
C TYR A 736 25.44 -13.16 6.87
N ARG A 737 26.27 -12.14 6.72
CA ARG A 737 26.15 -10.89 7.46
C ARG A 737 25.20 -9.97 6.73
N VAL A 738 24.12 -9.58 7.41
CA VAL A 738 23.10 -8.67 6.86
C VAL A 738 22.82 -7.46 7.75
N GLY A 739 23.40 -7.38 8.97
CA GLY A 739 23.12 -6.31 9.93
C GLY A 739 24.35 -5.68 10.60
N ALA A 740 24.08 -4.96 11.67
CA ALA A 740 25.03 -4.26 12.53
C ALA A 740 26.01 -5.20 13.26
N PRO A 741 27.05 -4.67 13.94
CA PRO A 741 28.02 -5.47 14.70
C PRO A 741 27.42 -6.52 15.63
N ASP A 742 26.36 -6.15 16.35
CA ASP A 742 25.73 -6.98 17.38
C ASP A 742 24.49 -7.75 16.87
N ASP A 743 24.12 -7.55 15.60
CA ASP A 743 23.02 -8.27 14.99
C ASP A 743 23.43 -9.73 14.72
N PRO A 744 22.48 -10.68 14.80
CA PRO A 744 22.77 -12.05 14.44
C PRO A 744 23.15 -12.16 12.97
N TRP A 745 23.82 -13.25 12.63
CA TRP A 745 24.07 -13.64 11.25
C TRP A 745 22.94 -14.56 10.77
N VAL A 746 22.79 -14.70 9.46
CA VAL A 746 21.82 -15.63 8.87
C VAL A 746 22.55 -16.86 8.37
N ALA A 747 22.09 -18.05 8.72
CA ALA A 747 22.57 -19.31 8.14
C ALA A 747 21.42 -19.99 7.40
N ILE A 748 21.70 -20.62 6.25
CA ILE A 748 20.70 -21.37 5.47
C ILE A 748 21.04 -22.86 5.52
N THR A 749 20.10 -23.67 6.00
CA THR A 749 20.23 -25.13 6.18
C THR A 749 19.17 -25.90 5.40
N GLY A 750 19.44 -27.17 5.10
CA GLY A 750 18.42 -28.07 4.53
C GLY A 750 17.46 -28.64 5.58
N GLU A 751 17.86 -28.66 6.85
CA GLU A 751 17.07 -29.20 7.95
C GLU A 751 16.21 -28.12 8.60
N ALA A 752 14.95 -28.46 8.90
CA ALA A 752 14.02 -27.58 9.59
C ALA A 752 14.44 -27.41 11.06
N PRO A 753 14.61 -26.18 11.55
CA PRO A 753 14.80 -25.96 12.97
C PRO A 753 13.52 -26.34 13.73
N PRO A 754 13.62 -26.74 15.02
CA PRO A 754 12.44 -26.96 15.85
C PRO A 754 11.53 -25.72 15.83
N ALA A 755 10.22 -25.92 15.65
CA ALA A 755 9.28 -24.81 15.69
C ALA A 755 9.24 -24.24 17.12
N GLY A 756 9.64 -22.98 17.26
CA GLY A 756 9.76 -22.30 18.55
C GLY A 756 9.28 -20.86 18.47
N THR A 757 9.78 -20.04 19.39
CA THR A 757 9.57 -18.58 19.42
C THR A 757 10.65 -17.80 18.68
N ASP A 758 11.79 -18.44 18.39
CA ASP A 758 12.90 -17.79 17.68
C ASP A 758 12.55 -17.60 16.22
N LEU A 759 12.86 -16.40 15.71
CA LEU A 759 12.55 -16.05 14.34
C LEU A 759 13.43 -16.84 13.36
N ALA A 760 12.78 -17.70 12.56
CA ALA A 760 13.37 -18.40 11.43
C ALA A 760 12.47 -18.22 10.19
N PHE A 761 12.99 -18.55 9.02
CA PHE A 761 12.25 -18.49 7.76
C PHE A 761 12.33 -19.81 7.02
N ARG A 762 11.22 -20.24 6.44
CA ARG A 762 11.23 -21.29 5.43
C ARG A 762 11.44 -20.64 4.07
N LEU A 763 12.34 -21.19 3.28
CA LEU A 763 12.57 -20.85 1.88
C LEU A 763 12.09 -22.02 1.03
N GLY A 764 11.56 -21.74 -0.16
CA GLY A 764 11.14 -22.79 -1.08
C GLY A 764 11.78 -22.66 -2.46
N SER A 765 11.85 -23.77 -3.18
CA SER A 765 12.26 -23.80 -4.57
C SER A 765 11.59 -24.97 -5.31
N PRO A 766 11.45 -24.92 -6.64
CA PRO A 766 10.95 -26.08 -7.39
C PRO A 766 11.99 -27.20 -7.34
N GLY A 767 11.53 -28.41 -7.02
CA GLY A 767 12.30 -29.64 -7.00
C GLY A 767 12.53 -30.22 -8.39
N GLY A 768 13.61 -30.99 -8.53
CA GLY A 768 14.09 -31.52 -9.82
C GLY A 768 13.18 -32.57 -10.49
N THR A 769 12.26 -33.17 -9.73
CA THR A 769 11.31 -34.17 -10.23
C THR A 769 9.89 -33.78 -9.82
N ASN A 770 9.00 -33.63 -10.81
CA ASN A 770 7.55 -33.42 -10.66
C ASN A 770 7.08 -32.06 -10.14
N GLY A 771 7.94 -31.03 -10.10
CA GLY A 771 7.52 -29.69 -9.66
C GLY A 771 7.18 -29.58 -8.17
N SER A 772 7.58 -30.58 -7.37
CA SER A 772 7.39 -30.59 -5.91
C SER A 772 8.22 -29.49 -5.24
N ALA A 773 7.72 -28.90 -4.14
CA ALA A 773 8.46 -27.88 -3.42
C ALA A 773 9.61 -28.50 -2.60
N GLN A 774 10.84 -28.01 -2.79
CA GLN A 774 11.98 -28.28 -1.90
C GLN A 774 12.18 -27.10 -0.96
N PHE A 775 12.43 -27.40 0.31
CA PHE A 775 12.60 -26.36 1.34
C PHE A 775 14.02 -26.31 1.88
N SER A 776 14.43 -25.10 2.21
CA SER A 776 15.55 -24.82 3.10
C SER A 776 15.07 -23.85 4.18
N PHE A 777 15.88 -23.67 5.23
CA PHE A 777 15.51 -22.87 6.38
C PHE A 777 16.61 -21.87 6.69
N ALA A 778 16.21 -20.62 6.87
CA ALA A 778 17.11 -19.58 7.32
C ALA A 778 16.93 -19.37 8.83
N THR A 779 18.02 -19.48 9.59
CA THR A 779 18.05 -19.28 11.04
C THR A 779 18.99 -18.14 11.41
N MET A 780 18.71 -17.53 12.55
CA MET A 780 19.58 -16.53 13.15
C MET A 780 20.64 -17.22 13.99
N VAL A 781 21.91 -17.00 13.66
CA VAL A 781 23.07 -17.61 14.35
C VAL A 781 23.95 -16.53 14.97
N GLY A 782 24.72 -16.90 15.98
CA GLY A 782 25.76 -16.04 16.53
C GLY A 782 26.86 -15.72 15.51
N HIS A 783 27.72 -14.76 15.84
CA HIS A 783 28.85 -14.41 14.97
C HIS A 783 29.79 -15.61 14.74
N PRO A 784 30.45 -15.67 13.57
CA PRO A 784 31.53 -16.61 13.34
C PRO A 784 32.61 -16.55 14.42
N ASP A 785 33.07 -17.72 14.87
CA ASP A 785 34.20 -17.83 15.80
C ASP A 785 35.52 -17.70 15.03
N VAL A 786 35.94 -16.45 14.81
CA VAL A 786 37.20 -16.10 14.16
C VAL A 786 38.05 -15.28 15.14
N PRO A 787 39.29 -15.69 15.44
CA PRO A 787 40.16 -14.94 16.34
C PRO A 787 40.34 -13.50 15.88
N SER A 788 40.24 -12.53 16.79
CA SER A 788 40.35 -11.10 16.45
C SER A 788 41.68 -10.73 15.78
N THR A 789 42.74 -11.49 16.03
CA THR A 789 44.08 -11.34 15.45
C THR A 789 44.24 -11.99 14.08
N GLN A 790 43.29 -12.81 13.64
CA GLN A 790 43.32 -13.45 12.32
C GLN A 790 43.13 -12.40 11.24
N TRP A 791 43.96 -12.41 10.20
CA TRP A 791 43.73 -11.58 9.02
C TRP A 791 42.63 -12.19 8.16
N VAL A 792 41.75 -11.34 7.65
CA VAL A 792 40.64 -11.73 6.79
C VAL A 792 40.68 -10.93 5.50
N LYS A 793 40.26 -11.56 4.42
CA LYS A 793 40.27 -11.01 3.06
C LYS A 793 38.86 -11.00 2.50
N PHE A 794 38.43 -9.83 2.05
CA PHE A 794 37.18 -9.61 1.35
C PHE A 794 37.41 -9.73 -0.15
N THR A 795 36.82 -10.77 -0.74
CA THR A 795 36.83 -10.96 -2.19
C THR A 795 35.59 -10.29 -2.78
N PRO A 796 35.74 -9.37 -3.75
CA PRO A 796 34.61 -8.69 -4.38
C PRO A 796 33.55 -9.66 -4.90
N ALA A 797 32.29 -9.21 -4.91
CA ALA A 797 31.18 -10.00 -5.45
C ALA A 797 31.42 -10.34 -6.92
N THR A 798 31.23 -11.61 -7.29
CA THR A 798 31.38 -12.11 -8.67
C THR A 798 30.10 -12.81 -9.11
N GLY A 799 29.49 -12.32 -10.19
CA GLY A 799 28.20 -12.84 -10.67
C GLY A 799 27.17 -12.84 -9.55
N ASP A 800 26.74 -14.03 -9.16
CA ASP A 800 25.64 -14.31 -8.24
C ASP A 800 26.08 -14.43 -6.78
N GLN A 801 27.39 -14.30 -6.51
CA GLN A 801 27.94 -14.44 -5.17
C GLN A 801 28.15 -13.07 -4.53
N PRO A 802 27.72 -12.89 -3.27
CA PRO A 802 28.02 -11.68 -2.51
C PRO A 802 29.52 -11.62 -2.21
N VAL A 803 29.99 -10.54 -1.58
CA VAL A 803 31.37 -10.46 -1.10
C VAL A 803 31.67 -11.63 -0.16
N VAL A 804 32.77 -12.35 -0.43
CA VAL A 804 33.17 -13.52 0.35
C VAL A 804 34.32 -13.16 1.27
N LEU A 805 34.14 -13.44 2.55
CA LEU A 805 35.13 -13.31 3.59
C LEU A 805 35.84 -14.64 3.81
N THR A 806 37.16 -14.66 3.64
CA THR A 806 38.00 -15.82 3.95
C THR A 806 39.16 -15.44 4.87
N ALA A 807 39.67 -16.42 5.62
CA ALA A 807 40.94 -16.25 6.34
C ALA A 807 42.08 -16.00 5.33
N SER A 808 43.02 -15.14 5.72
CA SER A 808 44.17 -14.77 4.92
C SER A 808 45.41 -14.63 5.79
N ASP A 809 46.58 -14.68 5.17
CA ASP A 809 47.82 -14.22 5.80
C ASP A 809 47.83 -12.70 5.93
N ALA A 810 48.78 -12.19 6.72
CA ALA A 810 49.03 -10.76 6.84
C ALA A 810 49.36 -10.15 5.46
N PRO A 811 48.89 -8.91 5.19
CA PRO A 811 49.13 -8.27 3.90
C PRO A 811 50.63 -8.05 3.66
N PRO A 812 51.13 -8.18 2.42
CA PRO A 812 52.53 -7.91 2.10
C PRO A 812 52.87 -6.45 2.33
N SER A 813 54.15 -6.14 2.55
CA SER A 813 54.61 -4.75 2.78
C SER A 813 54.34 -3.81 1.59
N SER A 814 54.14 -4.35 0.39
CA SER A 814 53.78 -3.63 -0.84
C SER A 814 52.29 -3.27 -0.95
N ALA A 815 51.44 -3.73 -0.04
CA ALA A 815 50.01 -3.45 -0.07
C ALA A 815 49.73 -1.95 0.08
N VAL A 816 48.78 -1.41 -0.70
CA VAL A 816 48.35 -0.02 -0.57
C VAL A 816 47.56 0.13 0.72
N LYS A 817 47.97 1.05 1.58
CA LYS A 817 47.32 1.33 2.85
C LYS A 817 46.35 2.48 2.68
N VAL A 818 45.12 2.29 3.14
CA VAL A 818 44.11 3.35 3.14
C VAL A 818 43.51 3.47 4.53
N ARG A 819 43.45 4.70 5.05
CA ARG A 819 42.78 4.97 6.32
C ARG A 819 41.27 4.96 6.08
N VAL A 820 40.54 4.16 6.86
CA VAL A 820 39.07 4.13 6.84
C VAL A 820 38.57 4.66 8.17
N SER A 821 37.70 5.66 8.17
CA SER A 821 37.24 6.31 9.40
C SER A 821 35.73 6.52 9.43
N SER A 822 35.16 6.54 10.63
CA SER A 822 33.82 7.07 10.88
C SER A 822 33.81 8.60 10.73
N PRO A 823 32.63 9.24 10.57
CA PRO A 823 32.55 10.68 10.34
C PRO A 823 33.12 11.53 11.47
N ASP A 824 33.01 11.04 12.71
CA ASP A 824 33.57 11.67 13.90
C ASP A 824 35.09 11.52 14.03
N GLY A 825 35.73 10.74 13.13
CA GLY A 825 37.16 10.45 13.13
C GLY A 825 37.63 9.60 14.32
N LYS A 826 36.73 9.16 15.22
CA LYS A 826 37.09 8.42 16.45
C LYS A 826 37.31 6.95 16.19
N THR A 827 36.51 6.36 15.30
CA THR A 827 36.67 4.97 14.91
C THR A 827 37.48 4.93 13.62
N THR A 828 38.72 4.46 13.70
CA THR A 828 39.62 4.38 12.55
C THR A 828 40.12 2.96 12.35
N SER A 829 40.27 2.60 11.08
CA SER A 829 40.80 1.34 10.60
C SER A 829 41.89 1.62 9.55
N THR A 830 42.79 0.66 9.37
CA THR A 830 43.70 0.63 8.22
C THR A 830 43.33 -0.55 7.34
N ALA A 831 42.78 -0.26 6.15
CA ALA A 831 42.50 -1.26 5.15
C ALA A 831 43.71 -1.43 4.22
N TYR A 832 44.06 -2.68 3.92
CA TYR A 832 45.15 -3.02 3.00
C TYR A 832 44.57 -3.54 1.69
N ILE A 833 44.98 -2.93 0.58
CA ILE A 833 44.53 -3.31 -0.75
C ILE A 833 45.58 -4.22 -1.37
N VAL A 834 45.19 -5.46 -1.67
CA VAL A 834 46.04 -6.50 -2.28
C VAL A 834 45.30 -7.11 -3.46
N ASP A 835 45.80 -6.90 -4.68
CA ASP A 835 45.20 -7.40 -5.93
C ASP A 835 43.70 -7.08 -6.08
N GLY A 836 43.30 -5.85 -5.75
CA GLY A 836 41.90 -5.41 -5.80
C GLY A 836 41.01 -5.97 -4.70
N ARG A 837 41.59 -6.58 -3.65
CA ARG A 837 40.88 -7.13 -2.48
C ARG A 837 41.23 -6.34 -1.23
N VAL A 838 40.30 -6.30 -0.27
CA VAL A 838 40.53 -5.66 1.04
C VAL A 838 40.97 -6.70 2.05
N VAL A 839 42.05 -6.41 2.76
CA VAL A 839 42.60 -7.25 3.84
C VAL A 839 42.65 -6.43 5.12
N VAL A 840 42.07 -6.94 6.21
CA VAL A 840 42.03 -6.32 7.54
C VAL A 840 42.13 -7.39 8.64
N PRO A 841 42.48 -7.04 9.89
CA PRO A 841 42.29 -7.93 11.03
C PRO A 841 40.81 -8.24 11.24
N ALA A 842 40.47 -9.48 11.63
CA ALA A 842 39.09 -9.89 11.89
C ALA A 842 38.41 -9.03 12.97
N GLY A 843 39.18 -8.61 13.99
CA GLY A 843 38.74 -7.72 15.06
C GLY A 843 38.74 -6.23 14.72
N ASP A 844 38.94 -5.85 13.45
CA ASP A 844 38.90 -4.45 13.04
C ASP A 844 37.52 -3.81 13.34
N PRO A 845 37.48 -2.63 14.00
CA PRO A 845 36.24 -2.03 14.49
C PRO A 845 35.37 -1.40 13.38
N VAL A 846 35.93 -1.18 12.18
CA VAL A 846 35.20 -0.57 11.06
C VAL A 846 34.82 -1.63 10.03
N VAL A 847 35.78 -2.37 9.50
CA VAL A 847 35.62 -3.28 8.33
C VAL A 847 35.67 -4.75 8.74
N GLY A 848 36.07 -5.08 9.98
CA GLY A 848 36.20 -6.46 10.46
C GLY A 848 34.87 -7.23 10.52
N ILE A 849 34.92 -8.46 11.02
CA ILE A 849 33.75 -9.36 11.12
C ILE A 849 32.64 -8.75 11.95
N ARG A 850 33.01 -7.97 12.98
CA ARG A 850 32.12 -7.18 13.84
C ARG A 850 32.26 -5.67 13.60
N GLY A 851 32.82 -5.27 12.47
CA GLY A 851 32.96 -3.86 12.11
C GLY A 851 31.61 -3.19 11.83
N THR A 852 31.53 -1.87 11.79
CA THR A 852 30.29 -1.11 11.50
C THR A 852 29.54 -1.56 10.22
N VAL A 853 28.23 -1.28 10.12
CA VAL A 853 27.45 -1.51 8.87
C VAL A 853 28.08 -0.78 7.69
N SER A 854 28.45 0.50 7.86
CA SER A 854 29.07 1.27 6.80
C SER A 854 30.40 0.67 6.32
N GLY A 855 31.21 0.10 7.22
CA GLY A 855 32.43 -0.62 6.87
C GLY A 855 32.19 -1.94 6.15
N ALA A 856 31.12 -2.66 6.50
CA ALA A 856 30.69 -3.84 5.78
C ALA A 856 30.17 -3.51 4.36
N VAL A 857 29.38 -2.43 4.24
CA VAL A 857 28.93 -1.88 2.95
C VAL A 857 30.12 -1.37 2.12
N PHE A 858 31.14 -0.80 2.75
CA PHE A 858 32.41 -0.44 2.10
C PHE A 858 33.09 -1.67 1.50
N ALA A 859 33.20 -2.76 2.25
CA ALA A 859 33.79 -4.00 1.73
C ALA A 859 32.98 -4.55 0.53
N ARG A 860 31.64 -4.42 0.57
CA ARG A 860 30.74 -4.81 -0.51
C ARG A 860 30.98 -4.05 -1.82
N ASN A 861 31.12 -2.73 -1.73
CA ASN A 861 31.24 -1.80 -2.88
C ASN A 861 32.68 -1.35 -3.11
N PHE A 862 33.64 -2.17 -2.68
CA PHE A 862 35.04 -1.80 -2.75
C PHE A 862 35.54 -1.54 -4.19
N PRO A 863 35.09 -2.26 -5.24
CA PRO A 863 35.48 -1.94 -6.61
C PRO A 863 35.12 -0.51 -7.04
N GLU A 864 33.91 -0.05 -6.72
CA GLU A 864 33.43 1.29 -7.03
C GLU A 864 34.22 2.36 -6.25
N ILE A 865 34.53 2.07 -4.98
CA ILE A 865 35.32 2.95 -4.11
C ILE A 865 36.78 3.01 -4.56
N THR A 866 37.35 1.91 -5.04
CA THR A 866 38.72 1.86 -5.59
C THR A 866 38.81 2.71 -6.84
N LYS A 867 37.81 2.65 -7.73
CA LYS A 867 37.74 3.54 -8.89
C LYS A 867 37.70 5.02 -8.46
N ALA A 868 36.90 5.36 -7.46
CA ALA A 868 36.86 6.72 -6.92
C ALA A 868 38.20 7.14 -6.26
N LEU A 869 38.90 6.20 -5.61
CA LEU A 869 40.23 6.42 -5.04
C LEU A 869 41.28 6.70 -6.13
N GLU A 870 41.20 5.97 -7.25
CA GLU A 870 42.04 6.21 -8.43
C GLU A 870 41.76 7.56 -9.07
N ASP A 871 40.48 7.91 -9.23
CA ASP A 871 40.04 9.20 -9.77
C ASP A 871 40.37 10.38 -8.82
N ALA A 872 40.51 10.11 -7.51
CA ALA A 872 40.87 11.10 -6.51
C ALA A 872 42.38 11.39 -6.45
N LYS A 873 43.26 10.64 -7.14
CA LYS A 873 44.74 10.73 -7.05
C LYS A 873 45.33 12.15 -7.23
N GLN A 874 44.56 13.11 -7.73
CA GLN A 874 44.98 14.51 -7.95
C GLN A 874 44.22 15.53 -7.09
N ASP A 875 43.31 15.09 -6.21
CA ASP A 875 42.30 15.92 -5.55
C ASP A 875 42.44 15.92 -4.03
N LYS A 876 42.45 17.10 -3.41
CA LYS A 876 42.43 17.26 -1.94
C LYS A 876 41.02 17.14 -1.33
N ASP A 877 39.99 17.23 -2.18
CA ASP A 877 38.59 17.16 -1.80
C ASP A 877 38.07 15.71 -1.90
N PHE A 878 36.96 15.43 -1.22
CA PHE A 878 36.37 14.09 -1.21
C PHE A 878 35.50 13.84 -2.42
N ARG A 879 35.59 12.67 -3.02
CA ARG A 879 34.59 12.13 -3.94
C ARG A 879 33.55 11.36 -3.15
N ALA A 880 32.28 11.73 -3.25
CA ALA A 880 31.23 10.98 -2.55
C ALA A 880 30.65 9.88 -3.44
N VAL A 881 30.89 8.65 -3.02
CA VAL A 881 30.38 7.43 -3.64
C VAL A 881 29.16 6.97 -2.84
N ARG A 882 28.00 6.90 -3.50
CA ARG A 882 26.84 6.18 -2.95
C ARG A 882 27.21 4.69 -2.91
N VAL A 883 27.29 4.13 -1.71
CA VAL A 883 27.62 2.70 -1.51
C VAL A 883 26.38 1.86 -1.19
N ASP A 884 25.37 2.48 -0.58
CA ASP A 884 24.02 1.94 -0.40
C ASP A 884 23.04 3.10 -0.15
N ASP A 885 21.78 2.78 0.09
CA ASP A 885 20.80 3.73 0.63
C ASP A 885 21.13 4.16 2.07
N ASP A 886 21.91 3.36 2.78
CA ASP A 886 22.21 3.56 4.20
C ASP A 886 23.62 4.12 4.46
N ALA A 887 24.44 4.36 3.43
CA ALA A 887 25.77 4.93 3.61
C ALA A 887 26.34 5.61 2.37
N VAL A 888 27.23 6.57 2.60
CA VAL A 888 28.06 7.22 1.59
C VAL A 888 29.52 7.08 1.99
N ALA A 889 30.37 6.70 1.02
CA ALA A 889 31.82 6.73 1.19
C ALA A 889 32.36 8.04 0.61
N PHE A 890 33.02 8.83 1.44
CA PHE A 890 33.74 10.04 1.02
C PHE A 890 35.21 9.66 0.84
N VAL A 891 35.68 9.68 -0.39
CA VAL A 891 36.97 9.10 -0.80
C VAL A 891 37.92 10.21 -1.24
N ASN A 892 39.11 10.29 -0.65
CA ASN A 892 40.23 11.07 -1.17
C ASN A 892 41.50 10.20 -1.25
N THR A 893 42.65 10.78 -1.59
CA THR A 893 43.90 10.02 -1.79
C THR A 893 44.45 9.28 -0.56
N GLU A 894 44.09 9.71 0.65
CA GLU A 894 44.69 9.23 1.91
C GLU A 894 43.66 8.57 2.85
N GLU A 895 42.38 8.91 2.67
CA GLU A 895 41.30 8.61 3.62
C GLU A 895 39.99 8.28 2.90
N ILE A 896 39.30 7.30 3.46
CA ILE A 896 37.90 6.98 3.17
C ILE A 896 37.10 7.24 4.45
N ARG A 897 36.22 8.24 4.40
CA ARG A 897 35.25 8.48 5.49
C ARG A 897 33.94 7.81 5.15
N LEU A 898 33.52 6.88 5.99
CA LEU A 898 32.27 6.15 5.83
C LEU A 898 31.21 6.81 6.67
N ALA A 899 30.27 7.49 6.03
CA ALA A 899 29.18 8.15 6.74
C ALA A 899 27.89 7.34 6.56
N PRO A 900 27.25 6.90 7.65
CA PRO A 900 25.94 6.29 7.56
C PRO A 900 24.91 7.35 7.13
N ALA A 901 23.79 6.93 6.57
CA ALA A 901 22.80 7.83 5.96
C ALA A 901 22.25 8.87 6.94
N GLU A 902 22.21 8.60 8.25
CA GLU A 902 21.84 9.55 9.32
C GLU A 902 22.82 10.68 9.53
N HIS A 903 24.07 10.52 9.08
CA HIS A 903 25.03 11.59 9.16
C HIS A 903 24.60 12.76 8.25
N PRO A 904 24.65 14.03 8.72
CA PRO A 904 24.25 15.18 7.92
C PRO A 904 24.87 15.24 6.52
N TRP A 905 26.14 14.83 6.39
CA TRP A 905 26.81 14.74 5.09
C TRP A 905 26.15 13.72 4.16
N ALA A 906 25.99 12.49 4.62
CA ALA A 906 25.43 11.40 3.81
C ALA A 906 23.97 11.68 3.46
N ALA A 907 23.16 12.15 4.41
CA ALA A 907 21.76 12.52 4.16
C ALA A 907 21.62 13.52 3.02
N ARG A 908 22.46 14.58 3.01
CA ARG A 908 22.45 15.58 1.94
C ARG A 908 22.90 15.01 0.60
N VAL A 909 23.95 14.18 0.60
CA VAL A 909 24.45 13.55 -0.63
C VAL A 909 23.47 12.53 -1.20
N LEU A 910 22.91 11.66 -0.39
CA LEU A 910 21.90 10.67 -0.81
C LEU A 910 20.63 11.36 -1.30
N GLY A 911 20.25 12.45 -0.64
CA GLY A 911 19.24 13.39 -1.12
C GLY A 911 19.60 13.87 -2.51
N ALA A 912 20.75 14.53 -2.69
CA ALA A 912 21.23 15.08 -3.96
C ALA A 912 21.24 14.08 -5.11
N LEU A 913 21.82 12.90 -4.88
CA LEU A 913 22.04 11.89 -5.93
C LEU A 913 20.75 11.19 -6.37
N GLY A 914 19.71 11.22 -5.53
CA GLY A 914 18.51 10.40 -5.74
C GLY A 914 18.82 8.89 -5.69
N PRO A 915 17.83 8.02 -5.94
CA PRO A 915 17.99 6.56 -5.82
C PRO A 915 18.77 5.93 -6.99
N SER A 916 18.87 6.61 -8.13
CA SER A 916 19.60 6.09 -9.29
C SER A 916 21.10 6.21 -9.06
N ALA A 917 21.84 5.13 -9.31
CA ALA A 917 23.30 5.15 -9.34
C ALA A 917 23.77 6.02 -10.53
N THR A 918 23.85 7.32 -10.32
CA THR A 918 24.43 8.21 -11.32
C THR A 918 25.91 7.87 -11.44
N PRO A 919 26.46 7.72 -12.66
CA PRO A 919 27.90 7.54 -12.86
C PRO A 919 28.71 8.76 -12.38
N TYR A 920 28.02 9.86 -12.06
CA TYR A 920 28.57 11.06 -11.48
C TYR A 920 28.91 10.87 -10.00
N VAL A 921 30.18 11.05 -9.64
CA VAL A 921 30.68 11.01 -8.26
C VAL A 921 31.03 12.45 -7.86
N PRO A 922 30.14 13.17 -7.14
CA PRO A 922 30.34 14.57 -6.83
C PRO A 922 31.61 14.77 -5.99
N MET A 923 32.34 15.85 -6.29
CA MET A 923 33.42 16.31 -5.45
C MET A 923 32.87 17.22 -4.35
N LEU A 924 33.32 16.99 -3.12
CA LEU A 924 32.79 17.63 -1.94
C LEU A 924 33.91 18.02 -0.98
N ARG A 925 33.74 19.16 -0.31
CA ARG A 925 34.54 19.56 0.85
C ARG A 925 33.73 19.42 2.11
N LEU A 926 34.25 18.68 3.09
CA LEU A 926 33.58 18.44 4.37
C LEU A 926 34.07 19.48 5.40
N HIS A 927 33.17 20.21 6.02
CA HIS A 927 33.47 21.23 7.03
C HIS A 927 32.45 21.19 8.18
N GLY A 928 32.84 20.73 9.36
CA GLY A 928 31.89 20.45 10.45
C GLY A 928 30.77 19.51 9.97
N ASP A 929 29.51 19.82 10.26
CA ASP A 929 28.36 19.04 9.79
C ASP A 929 27.90 19.36 8.36
N LEU A 930 28.68 20.17 7.62
CA LEU A 930 28.36 20.58 6.25
C LEU A 930 29.18 19.80 5.22
N ALA A 931 28.49 19.35 4.17
CA ALA A 931 29.11 18.85 2.94
C ALA A 931 28.91 19.90 1.85
N HIS A 932 30.00 20.48 1.37
CA HIS A 932 29.98 21.50 0.34
C HIS A 932 30.27 20.91 -1.04
N PHE A 933 29.45 21.22 -2.03
CA PHE A 933 29.71 20.78 -3.41
C PHE A 933 30.82 21.59 -4.08
N ILE A 934 31.75 20.91 -4.75
CA ILE A 934 32.88 21.47 -5.48
C ILE A 934 32.70 21.20 -6.97
N ALA A 935 32.39 22.25 -7.74
CA ALA A 935 32.41 22.18 -9.20
C ALA A 935 33.81 22.52 -9.71
N LYS A 936 34.35 21.72 -10.65
CA LYS A 936 35.62 21.99 -11.34
C LYS A 936 35.45 22.64 -12.71
N ASN A 937 34.23 23.01 -13.08
CA ASN A 937 33.93 23.44 -14.43
C ASN A 937 34.33 24.91 -14.62
N GLU A 938 34.93 25.21 -15.77
CA GLU A 938 35.23 26.58 -16.20
C GLU A 938 33.92 27.26 -16.62
N LEU A 939 33.64 28.43 -16.03
CA LEU A 939 32.46 29.24 -16.34
C LEU A 939 32.80 30.16 -17.53
N LEU A 940 32.09 30.02 -18.66
CA LEU A 940 32.25 30.91 -19.82
C LEU A 940 31.24 32.06 -19.75
N ASP A 941 31.75 33.29 -19.84
CA ASP A 941 30.93 34.51 -19.92
C ASP A 941 30.19 34.58 -21.26
N VAL A 942 28.85 34.56 -21.22
CA VAL A 942 27.97 34.87 -22.35
C VAL A 942 27.47 36.32 -22.20
N PRO A 943 27.25 37.08 -23.30
CA PRO A 943 26.80 38.47 -23.22
C PRO A 943 25.57 38.68 -22.33
N ALA A 944 25.65 39.70 -21.49
CA ALA A 944 24.64 40.05 -20.50
C ALA A 944 23.34 40.61 -21.12
N THR A 945 22.19 40.27 -20.56
CA THR A 945 20.88 40.83 -20.92
C THR A 945 20.30 41.58 -19.72
N GLN A 946 19.97 42.86 -19.86
CA GLN A 946 19.33 43.66 -18.81
C GLN A 946 17.80 43.50 -18.83
N LEU A 947 17.22 43.22 -17.66
CA LEU A 947 15.78 43.07 -17.45
C LEU A 947 15.36 43.70 -16.10
N ARG A 948 14.05 43.89 -15.87
CA ARG A 948 13.52 44.27 -14.54
C ARG A 948 13.33 43.02 -13.67
N HIS A 949 13.57 43.12 -12.36
CA HIS A 949 13.46 42.00 -11.41
C HIS A 949 12.11 41.25 -11.51
N GLY A 950 10.99 41.98 -11.62
CA GLY A 950 9.66 41.38 -11.79
C GLY A 950 9.44 40.56 -13.07
N LYS A 951 10.30 40.71 -14.10
CA LYS A 951 10.21 40.01 -15.40
C LYS A 951 10.98 38.69 -15.46
N LEU A 952 11.82 38.38 -14.48
CA LEU A 952 12.58 37.11 -14.39
C LEU A 952 11.68 35.87 -14.33
N ARG A 953 10.47 36.03 -13.81
CA ARG A 953 9.49 34.94 -13.61
C ARG A 953 8.69 34.59 -14.87
N ASP A 954 8.75 35.43 -15.91
CA ASP A 954 8.04 35.25 -17.18
C ASP A 954 8.85 34.42 -18.20
N ILE A 955 10.07 34.01 -17.85
CA ILE A 955 10.93 33.19 -18.71
C ILE A 955 10.55 31.71 -18.50
N ASP A 956 9.74 31.16 -19.40
CA ASP A 956 9.33 29.74 -19.39
C ASP A 956 10.55 28.80 -19.52
N GLY A 957 10.65 27.78 -18.66
CA GLY A 957 11.56 26.63 -18.84
C GLY A 957 12.70 26.46 -17.83
N TYR A 958 12.67 27.11 -16.66
CA TYR A 958 13.81 27.14 -15.74
C TYR A 958 13.42 26.70 -14.32
N GLN A 959 13.43 25.38 -14.02
CA GLN A 959 13.14 24.84 -12.68
C GLN A 959 14.01 23.62 -12.23
N TYR A 960 14.93 23.93 -11.30
CA TYR A 960 15.54 23.07 -10.24
C TYR A 960 16.63 22.04 -10.61
N VAL A 961 17.88 22.38 -10.25
CA VAL A 961 18.95 21.42 -9.95
C VAL A 961 18.81 20.90 -8.52
N TYR A 962 18.47 19.62 -8.38
CA TYR A 962 18.27 18.95 -7.09
C TYR A 962 19.59 18.74 -6.30
N ILE A 963 20.71 18.53 -7.02
CA ILE A 963 22.02 18.25 -6.40
C ILE A 963 22.59 19.48 -5.67
N ARG A 964 22.52 20.67 -6.28
CA ARG A 964 23.15 21.89 -5.74
C ARG A 964 22.36 22.54 -4.61
N SER A 965 21.06 22.29 -4.54
CA SER A 965 20.18 22.86 -3.50
C SER A 965 20.16 22.07 -2.19
N THR A 966 20.62 20.82 -2.20
CA THR A 966 20.69 19.94 -1.03
C THR A 966 22.05 20.02 -0.32
N LEU A 967 23.10 20.43 -1.04
CA LEU A 967 24.47 20.62 -0.54
C LEU A 967 24.76 22.10 -0.30
N ALA A 968 25.66 22.41 0.64
CA ALA A 968 26.13 23.79 0.83
C ALA A 968 27.13 24.16 -0.28
N HIS A 969 27.33 25.44 -0.54
CA HIS A 969 28.44 25.91 -1.37
C HIS A 969 29.56 26.44 -0.48
N VAL A 970 30.83 26.20 -0.84
CA VAL A 970 31.99 26.71 -0.08
C VAL A 970 31.97 28.23 -0.02
N ASP A 971 31.36 28.89 -1.02
CA ASP A 971 31.25 30.34 -1.13
C ASP A 971 29.98 30.93 -0.47
N GLY A 972 29.32 30.18 0.43
CA GLY A 972 28.26 30.67 1.33
C GLY A 972 26.81 30.41 0.87
N PRO A 973 25.82 30.45 1.80
CA PRO A 973 24.39 30.48 1.52
C PRO A 973 23.87 31.92 1.39
N ILE A 974 22.77 32.13 0.67
CA ILE A 974 22.20 33.47 0.53
C ILE A 974 20.68 33.43 0.59
N LEU A 975 20.12 34.41 1.30
CA LEU A 975 18.72 34.55 1.62
C LEU A 975 18.13 35.78 0.92
N ALA A 976 17.07 35.58 0.14
CA ALA A 976 16.51 36.55 -0.80
C ALA A 976 15.31 37.37 -0.25
N SER A 977 15.01 37.33 1.05
CA SER A 977 13.74 37.85 1.56
C SER A 977 13.65 39.37 1.75
N THR A 978 14.64 40.17 1.32
CA THR A 978 14.77 41.59 1.72
C THR A 978 14.84 42.63 0.59
N LEU A 979 14.57 42.29 -0.69
CA LEU A 979 14.69 43.24 -1.81
C LEU A 979 13.39 43.67 -2.52
N ASP A 980 13.46 44.86 -3.12
CA ASP A 980 12.39 45.53 -3.88
C ASP A 980 12.15 44.90 -5.27
N ARG A 981 10.88 44.79 -5.67
CA ARG A 981 10.45 44.19 -6.94
C ARG A 981 10.73 45.07 -8.16
N GLU A 982 11.02 46.36 -7.96
CA GLU A 982 11.24 47.34 -9.04
C GLU A 982 12.72 47.50 -9.45
N MET A 983 13.66 46.74 -8.86
CA MET A 983 15.09 46.84 -9.17
C MET A 983 15.44 46.35 -10.60
N ASN A 984 16.33 47.05 -11.29
CA ASN A 984 16.92 46.60 -12.57
C ASN A 984 18.01 45.56 -12.32
N VAL A 985 18.10 44.58 -13.21
CA VAL A 985 18.95 43.40 -13.02
C VAL A 985 19.60 43.03 -14.34
N THR A 986 20.85 42.60 -14.28
CA THR A 986 21.63 42.13 -15.42
C THR A 986 21.71 40.61 -15.34
N ILE A 987 21.05 39.91 -16.25
CA ILE A 987 21.15 38.45 -16.35
C ILE A 987 22.34 38.09 -17.23
N ARG A 988 23.28 37.32 -16.69
CA ARG A 988 24.37 36.70 -17.41
C ARG A 988 24.06 35.22 -17.57
N GLU A 989 23.99 34.75 -18.80
CA GLU A 989 23.99 33.33 -19.10
C GLU A 989 25.43 32.84 -18.96
N THR A 990 25.64 31.75 -18.24
CA THR A 990 26.95 31.14 -18.08
C THR A 990 26.83 29.70 -18.51
N GLU A 991 27.55 29.34 -19.58
CA GLU A 991 27.58 27.97 -20.06
C GLU A 991 28.61 27.17 -19.27
N VAL A 992 28.17 26.10 -18.63
CA VAL A 992 29.04 25.16 -17.93
C VAL A 992 29.63 24.23 -18.99
N ARG A 993 30.93 24.37 -19.27
CA ARG A 993 31.59 23.53 -20.27
C ARG A 993 31.88 22.15 -19.70
N GLU A 994 31.00 21.18 -19.95
CA GLU A 994 31.31 19.76 -19.74
C GLU A 994 31.86 19.14 -21.04
N PRO A 995 32.88 18.26 -20.97
CA PRO A 995 32.97 17.18 -21.93
C PRO A 995 31.81 16.21 -21.62
N VAL A 996 30.66 16.42 -22.28
CA VAL A 996 29.44 15.63 -22.06
C VAL A 996 29.77 14.14 -22.17
N ARG A 997 29.78 13.44 -21.03
CA ARG A 997 29.71 11.98 -21.02
C ARG A 997 28.23 11.61 -21.08
N VAL A 998 27.85 10.76 -22.02
CA VAL A 998 26.49 10.23 -22.18
C VAL A 998 26.00 9.72 -20.82
N GLY A 999 24.97 10.37 -20.25
CA GLY A 999 24.36 9.99 -18.97
C GLY A 999 24.50 10.97 -17.81
N SER A 1000 24.96 12.22 -18.01
CA SER A 1000 24.72 13.28 -17.01
C SER A 1000 23.21 13.52 -16.91
N LEU A 1001 22.70 13.61 -15.67
CA LEU A 1001 21.37 14.18 -15.43
C LEU A 1001 21.36 15.53 -16.16
N ALA A 1002 20.44 15.76 -17.09
CA ALA A 1002 20.22 17.10 -17.61
C ALA A 1002 19.83 17.97 -16.40
N LEU A 1003 20.78 18.76 -15.89
CA LEU A 1003 20.52 19.63 -14.75
C LEU A 1003 19.76 20.82 -15.34
N GLU A 1004 18.49 21.01 -14.94
CA GLU A 1004 17.74 22.19 -15.37
C GLU A 1004 18.50 23.48 -14.98
N PRO A 1005 18.39 24.57 -15.75
CA PRO A 1005 19.29 25.70 -15.55
C PRO A 1005 19.01 26.41 -14.22
N GLU A 1006 20.07 26.82 -13.54
CA GLU A 1006 20.02 27.35 -12.17
C GLU A 1006 20.06 28.89 -12.18
N ILE A 1007 19.13 29.56 -11.50
CA ILE A 1007 19.09 31.03 -11.38
C ILE A 1007 19.66 31.48 -10.03
N ARG A 1008 20.73 32.29 -10.04
CA ARG A 1008 21.44 32.81 -8.86
C ARG A 1008 21.62 34.33 -8.90
N TRP A 1009 21.80 35.02 -7.78
CA TRP A 1009 21.85 36.50 -7.68
C TRP A 1009 22.95 37.06 -6.77
N ASP A 1010 23.75 38.03 -7.22
CA ASP A 1010 24.88 38.59 -6.44
C ASP A 1010 24.54 39.80 -5.55
N PHE A 1011 25.14 39.87 -4.36
CA PHE A 1011 25.09 41.00 -3.42
C PHE A 1011 26.47 41.56 -3.07
N GLY A 1012 27.36 41.74 -4.06
CA GLY A 1012 28.64 42.41 -3.85
C GLY A 1012 29.61 41.61 -2.99
N ALA A 1013 29.40 40.29 -2.91
CA ALA A 1013 30.28 39.26 -2.32
C ALA A 1013 29.61 37.85 -2.29
N GLN A 1014 28.30 37.70 -2.54
CA GLN A 1014 27.54 36.45 -2.25
C GLN A 1014 26.34 36.22 -3.21
N TRP A 1015 26.11 34.98 -3.68
CA TRP A 1015 25.18 34.58 -4.78
C TRP A 1015 23.86 33.78 -4.46
N SER A 1016 22.69 34.40 -4.29
CA SER A 1016 21.41 33.76 -3.88
C SER A 1016 20.57 33.05 -4.92
N ARG A 1017 19.89 31.97 -4.52
CA ARG A 1017 18.83 31.35 -5.32
C ARG A 1017 17.56 32.21 -5.38
N LEU A 1018 16.91 32.26 -6.55
CA LEU A 1018 15.56 32.80 -6.70
C LEU A 1018 14.49 31.76 -6.28
N ASP A 1019 13.86 31.93 -5.12
CA ASP A 1019 12.71 31.10 -4.73
C ASP A 1019 11.44 31.57 -5.46
N GLY A 1020 10.74 30.61 -6.07
CA GLY A 1020 9.52 30.83 -6.85
C GLY A 1020 8.32 31.20 -5.97
N GLY A 1021 8.28 32.43 -5.46
CA GLY A 1021 7.09 32.98 -4.82
C GLY A 1021 5.99 33.28 -5.84
N ASP A 1022 4.76 32.91 -5.52
CA ASP A 1022 3.46 33.40 -6.03
C ASP A 1022 3.33 33.83 -7.51
N ARG A 1023 2.64 33.00 -8.32
CA ARG A 1023 2.05 33.41 -9.61
C ARG A 1023 0.78 34.23 -9.34
N GLY A 1024 0.94 35.55 -9.20
CA GLY A 1024 -0.16 36.49 -9.38
C GLY A 1024 -0.50 36.57 -10.87
N SER A 1025 -1.65 36.02 -11.29
CA SER A 1025 -2.14 36.13 -12.65
C SER A 1025 -2.48 37.59 -12.99
N ARG A 1026 -1.81 38.18 -13.98
CA ARG A 1026 -2.40 39.23 -14.83
C ARG A 1026 -2.21 38.86 -16.28
N GLY A 1027 -3.35 38.70 -16.97
CA GLY A 1027 -3.42 38.41 -18.39
C GLY A 1027 -2.91 39.57 -19.23
N GLY A 1028 -2.11 39.23 -20.23
CA GLY A 1028 -1.81 40.07 -21.39
C GLY A 1028 -1.61 39.15 -22.59
N ARG A 1029 -2.56 39.12 -23.52
CA ARG A 1029 -2.37 38.50 -24.83
C ARG A 1029 -1.31 39.30 -25.59
N ILE A 1030 -0.24 38.63 -26.02
CA ILE A 1030 0.70 39.13 -27.05
C ILE A 1030 0.69 38.11 -28.21
N PRO A 1031 0.76 38.53 -29.49
CA PRO A 1031 0.38 37.70 -30.63
C PRO A 1031 1.42 36.62 -30.96
N LEU A 1032 0.95 35.40 -31.26
CA LEU A 1032 1.76 34.37 -31.92
C LEU A 1032 1.98 34.75 -33.40
N PRO A 1033 3.20 34.59 -33.96
CA PRO A 1033 3.38 34.56 -35.40
C PRO A 1033 2.77 33.27 -35.96
N ASN A 1034 1.84 33.42 -36.91
CA ASN A 1034 1.30 32.34 -37.73
C ASN A 1034 2.43 31.63 -38.49
N ASN A 1035 2.57 30.32 -38.31
CA ASN A 1035 3.20 29.44 -39.29
C ASN A 1035 2.25 28.28 -39.62
N ASN A 1036 1.72 28.32 -40.85
CA ASN A 1036 1.00 27.22 -41.49
C ASN A 1036 1.93 26.02 -41.69
N PRO A 1037 1.44 24.77 -41.54
CA PRO A 1037 2.20 23.59 -41.95
C PRO A 1037 1.96 23.33 -43.45
N ALA A 1038 3.03 23.34 -44.23
CA ALA A 1038 3.06 22.71 -45.56
C ALA A 1038 3.58 21.25 -45.41
N PRO A 1039 3.12 20.31 -46.26
CA PRO A 1039 3.40 18.88 -46.08
C PRO A 1039 4.83 18.54 -46.52
N VAL A 1040 5.58 17.84 -45.66
CA VAL A 1040 6.94 17.38 -45.98
C VAL A 1040 6.89 15.97 -46.54
N THR A 1041 7.28 15.86 -47.80
CA THR A 1041 7.66 14.65 -48.53
C THR A 1041 8.89 14.01 -47.89
N THR A 1042 8.87 12.68 -47.77
CA THR A 1042 9.98 11.84 -47.35
C THR A 1042 11.13 11.89 -48.34
N THR A 1043 12.34 12.23 -47.90
CA THR A 1043 13.57 11.91 -48.64
C THR A 1043 14.77 11.72 -47.71
N ALA A 1044 15.42 10.57 -47.90
CA ALA A 1044 16.79 10.14 -47.57
C ALA A 1044 17.55 10.77 -46.39
N ALA A 1045 18.01 9.89 -45.49
CA ALA A 1045 18.97 10.18 -44.44
C ALA A 1045 20.35 10.60 -44.99
N PRO A 1046 21.00 11.64 -44.43
CA PRO A 1046 22.42 11.91 -44.67
C PRO A 1046 23.31 11.01 -43.79
N PRO A 1047 24.58 10.77 -44.19
CA PRO A 1047 25.49 9.92 -43.46
C PRO A 1047 26.05 10.61 -42.20
N SER A 1048 26.53 9.78 -41.28
CA SER A 1048 27.22 10.12 -40.05
C SER A 1048 28.31 11.19 -40.22
N GLY A 1049 28.27 12.22 -39.39
CA GLY A 1049 29.36 13.18 -39.26
C GLY A 1049 28.97 14.40 -38.42
N ALA A 1050 29.59 14.51 -37.25
CA ALA A 1050 29.45 15.54 -36.21
C ALA A 1050 28.16 15.48 -35.36
N ALA A 1051 28.31 15.00 -34.12
CA ALA A 1051 27.36 15.29 -33.06
C ALA A 1051 27.19 16.82 -32.94
N ARG A 1052 25.95 17.32 -33.02
CA ARG A 1052 25.67 18.69 -32.61
C ARG A 1052 26.13 18.84 -31.15
N PRO A 1053 26.89 19.89 -30.79
CA PRO A 1053 27.18 20.14 -29.38
C PRO A 1053 25.83 20.28 -28.66
N VAL A 1054 25.59 19.39 -27.70
CA VAL A 1054 24.53 19.58 -26.73
C VAL A 1054 24.96 20.81 -25.93
N ARG A 1055 24.11 21.84 -25.89
CA ARG A 1055 24.34 23.06 -25.11
C ARG A 1055 24.61 22.63 -23.67
N GLY A 1056 25.72 23.08 -23.07
CA GLY A 1056 26.06 22.72 -21.69
C GLY A 1056 24.99 23.20 -20.71
N ASP A 1057 25.03 22.69 -19.47
CA ASP A 1057 24.15 23.19 -18.40
C ASP A 1057 24.34 24.71 -18.27
N VAL A 1058 23.25 25.46 -18.25
CA VAL A 1058 23.27 26.93 -18.18
C VAL A 1058 23.05 27.37 -16.73
N VAL A 1059 23.90 28.25 -16.23
CA VAL A 1059 23.67 28.98 -14.96
C VAL A 1059 23.32 30.42 -15.31
N LEU A 1060 22.20 30.92 -14.82
CA LEU A 1060 21.79 32.31 -14.99
C LEU A 1060 22.19 33.09 -13.74
N LEU A 1061 23.21 33.92 -13.88
CA LEU A 1061 23.69 34.84 -12.87
C LEU A 1061 22.96 36.17 -12.99
N VAL A 1062 22.27 36.61 -11.95
CA VAL A 1062 21.45 37.82 -11.95
C VAL A 1062 22.11 38.87 -11.06
N CYS A 1063 22.66 39.90 -11.69
CA CYS A 1063 23.40 40.96 -11.03
C CYS A 1063 22.52 42.19 -10.83
N PRO A 1064 22.26 42.66 -9.61
CA PRO A 1064 21.53 43.90 -9.41
C PRO A 1064 22.30 45.08 -9.97
N ASP A 1065 21.59 45.99 -10.65
CA ASP A 1065 22.15 47.25 -11.10
C ASP A 1065 22.21 48.24 -9.92
N THR A 1066 23.23 48.09 -9.07
CA THR A 1066 23.42 48.89 -7.86
C THR A 1066 24.24 50.16 -8.09
N GLY A 1067 24.71 50.40 -9.33
CA GLY A 1067 25.63 51.50 -9.63
C GLY A 1067 27.04 51.35 -9.03
N ARG A 1068 27.38 50.18 -8.47
CA ARG A 1068 28.72 49.82 -7.97
C ARG A 1068 29.14 48.46 -8.56
N PRO A 1069 30.42 48.27 -8.88
CA PRO A 1069 30.91 46.97 -9.32
C PRO A 1069 30.74 45.94 -8.19
N LEU A 1070 30.09 44.81 -8.52
CA LEU A 1070 29.85 43.71 -7.59
C LEU A 1070 30.79 42.54 -7.93
N GLU A 1071 31.46 42.01 -6.90
CA GLU A 1071 32.48 40.98 -7.05
C GLU A 1071 31.85 39.64 -7.48
N GLY A 1072 32.20 39.18 -8.69
CA GLY A 1072 31.58 38.02 -9.35
C GLY A 1072 30.65 38.37 -10.51
N CYS A 1073 30.16 39.61 -10.60
CA CYS A 1073 29.28 40.07 -11.69
C CYS A 1073 30.04 40.57 -12.93
N GLY A 1074 31.38 40.63 -12.89
CA GLY A 1074 32.22 41.08 -13.99
C GLY A 1074 32.00 42.55 -14.38
N GLN A 1075 31.50 43.38 -13.45
CA GLN A 1075 31.28 44.82 -13.62
C GLN A 1075 32.46 45.65 -13.15
#